data_AF-A0A2H5X5P3-F1
#
_entry.id   AF-A0A2H5X5P3-F1
#
_cell.length_a   1.000
_cell.length_b   1.000
_cell.length_c   1.000
_cell.angle_alpha   90.00
_cell.angle_beta   90.00
_cell.angle_gamma   90.00
#
_symmetry.space_group_name_H-M   'P 1'
#
loop_
_entity.id
_entity.type
_entity.pdbx_description
1 polymer ?
#
loop_
_entity_poly.entity_id
_entity_poly.type
_entity_poly.pdbx_seq_one_letter_code
_entity_poly.pdbx_strand_id
1 'polypeptide(L)'
;MHTVASVRRQGAWRRNGLSRERQGALLSVPMLQFQQVCTCEKMNLPLTAFVASEGREMLRRTVRHILLLTFWSYLVLALLPLHAQTAVKPLGEGVVLKQYVQSFYNSPQIVNVLEVDLRNPSVRIDAEVGTGKVYRQDPTQGRETVSATVQRLGALAGVNADFFPFTGDPLNLHIQGGELVSEPTSERSVFGLTADGVVLFGAPVWRGQVIVDGLEPFPLNGINRPIQQNECVLVMPRWGEVYPVPAGAVVWRLGEVEGTAALGKEIRAKLQEMLQPQSSCTVPEQGALLVATGSAADRMKTLSAGGTVTLHFGIEPGQEMVALAPERGQSATHLASRGYWRRQSGVDFWKRAVMAVGGGPWLMRNGEILIDAPQQGFQRSFSDNRHPRTAVGVTSDGKLLLVTVDGRQPMSGGMTLYELAQLMKGLGATDAINLDGGGSTTLAIRGGLVVNSPSEGKQRPVANAVVVYAPRPAVAEAAEVQMEPSAVTVRSGESVQFAVRSPEKGQALNPDSILFGTTGGIGFVDQKGLFTAFKMGKGTVSALLPDDRVLQAEVTVLPGDPERMVLIQPATVPSGSERFEIAVRVVDRAGNPCAGVTVQMQAQGAYPQKDSAVTDASGVARFFASWDMAKPADQSVITFTATGAKDISPLQVKRPAR
;
A
#
# COMPACT_ATOMS: atom_id res chain seq x y z
N MET A 1 33.61 -27.61 50.54
CA MET A 1 33.53 -29.02 50.97
C MET A 1 33.16 -29.86 49.76
N HIS A 2 33.90 -30.95 49.56
CA HIS A 2 33.83 -32.01 48.54
C HIS A 2 34.22 -31.70 47.07
N THR A 3 35.44 -32.17 46.79
CA THR A 3 36.12 -32.47 45.53
C THR A 3 35.68 -33.84 44.96
N VAL A 4 36.01 -34.11 43.68
CA VAL A 4 36.37 -35.39 42.98
C VAL A 4 35.65 -35.47 41.61
N ALA A 5 36.16 -36.01 40.51
CA ALA A 5 37.42 -36.00 39.76
C ALA A 5 37.30 -37.04 38.61
N SER A 6 38.00 -36.79 37.49
CA SER A 6 38.44 -37.74 36.42
C SER A 6 37.34 -38.31 35.47
N VAL A 7 37.55 -38.55 34.16
CA VAL A 7 38.59 -39.37 33.50
C VAL A 7 38.79 -38.99 32.00
N ARG A 8 40.04 -39.16 31.52
CA ARG A 8 40.56 -39.09 30.12
C ARG A 8 40.21 -40.32 29.25
N ARG A 9 40.25 -40.16 27.91
CA ARG A 9 40.94 -40.99 26.87
C ARG A 9 40.65 -40.37 25.48
N GLN A 10 41.59 -39.86 24.68
CA GLN A 10 42.69 -40.45 23.87
C GLN A 10 42.29 -41.38 22.70
N GLY A 11 42.78 -41.04 21.50
CA GLY A 11 42.89 -41.86 20.27
C GLY A 11 42.51 -41.06 19.00
N ALA A 12 43.36 -40.44 18.16
CA ALA A 12 44.67 -40.72 17.55
C ALA A 12 44.62 -41.40 16.15
N TRP A 13 44.95 -40.63 15.08
CA TRP A 13 45.67 -41.00 13.83
C TRP A 13 44.98 -41.95 12.81
N ARG A 14 45.24 -41.98 11.48
CA ARG A 14 45.77 -41.11 10.40
C ARG A 14 45.59 -41.90 9.08
N ARG A 15 45.39 -41.17 7.96
CA ARG A 15 45.89 -41.40 6.57
C ARG A 15 45.54 -42.64 5.69
N ASN A 16 45.09 -42.29 4.47
CA ASN A 16 45.57 -42.67 3.12
C ASN A 16 44.63 -43.51 2.22
N GLY A 17 44.43 -43.03 0.97
CA GLY A 17 44.58 -43.84 -0.24
C GLY A 17 43.34 -44.14 -1.11
N LEU A 18 43.16 -43.32 -2.16
CA LEU A 18 42.82 -43.67 -3.56
C LEU A 18 41.81 -44.80 -3.89
N SER A 19 40.70 -44.42 -4.55
CA SER A 19 40.41 -44.66 -5.99
C SER A 19 38.94 -45.00 -6.31
N ARG A 20 38.47 -44.40 -7.42
CA ARG A 20 37.33 -44.70 -8.31
C ARG A 20 36.30 -45.75 -7.85
N GLU A 21 35.03 -45.35 -7.70
CA GLU A 21 33.96 -45.51 -8.70
C GLU A 21 32.58 -45.19 -8.09
N ARG A 22 31.71 -44.61 -8.94
CA ARG A 22 30.24 -44.71 -8.97
C ARG A 22 29.37 -43.86 -8.03
N GLN A 23 28.48 -43.17 -8.75
CA GLN A 23 27.06 -42.88 -8.47
C GLN A 23 26.73 -41.62 -7.67
N GLY A 24 26.53 -40.55 -8.43
CA GLY A 24 25.61 -39.47 -8.06
C GLY A 24 24.16 -39.85 -8.34
N ALA A 25 23.27 -39.36 -7.48
CA ALA A 25 21.84 -39.27 -7.71
C ALA A 25 21.39 -37.85 -7.31
N LEU A 26 21.14 -37.02 -8.33
CA LEU A 26 20.46 -35.73 -8.25
C LEU A 26 19.11 -35.90 -8.95
N LEU A 27 18.03 -35.57 -8.25
CA LEU A 27 16.65 -35.68 -8.71
C LEU A 27 16.34 -34.65 -9.81
N SER A 28 15.69 -35.16 -10.85
CA SER A 28 15.37 -34.56 -12.14
C SER A 28 14.03 -33.79 -12.16
N VAL A 29 14.00 -32.71 -12.96
CA VAL A 29 12.79 -32.12 -13.58
C VAL A 29 12.82 -32.48 -15.08
N PRO A 30 11.71 -32.88 -15.73
CA PRO A 30 11.77 -33.53 -17.05
C PRO A 30 11.81 -32.51 -18.21
N MET A 31 12.79 -32.68 -19.09
CA MET A 31 12.77 -32.19 -20.48
C MET A 31 12.30 -33.34 -21.40
N LEU A 32 11.34 -33.06 -22.29
CA LEU A 32 10.95 -33.96 -23.37
C LEU A 32 12.10 -34.11 -24.38
N GLN A 33 12.59 -35.34 -24.57
CA GLN A 33 13.47 -35.72 -25.67
C GLN A 33 12.68 -36.36 -26.82
N PHE A 34 12.90 -35.84 -28.02
CA PHE A 34 12.69 -36.55 -29.29
C PHE A 34 13.73 -37.67 -29.40
N GLN A 35 13.31 -38.93 -29.51
CA GLN A 35 14.19 -40.05 -29.87
C GLN A 35 14.13 -40.33 -31.38
N GLN A 36 15.29 -40.27 -32.03
CA GLN A 36 15.58 -41.01 -33.26
C GLN A 36 16.04 -42.42 -32.88
N VAL A 37 15.47 -43.43 -33.55
CA VAL A 37 16.03 -44.79 -33.59
C VAL A 37 16.32 -45.11 -35.05
N CYS A 38 17.57 -45.45 -35.34
CA CYS A 38 17.96 -46.18 -36.54
C CYS A 38 18.25 -47.63 -36.14
N THR A 39 17.59 -48.58 -36.79
CA THR A 39 18.12 -49.93 -37.03
C THR A 39 17.74 -50.34 -38.46
N CYS A 40 18.67 -51.06 -39.10
CA CYS A 40 18.64 -51.47 -40.49
C CYS A 40 18.23 -52.94 -40.55
N GLU A 41 17.22 -53.32 -41.35
CA GLU A 41 17.15 -54.67 -41.92
C GLU A 41 16.25 -54.75 -43.16
N LYS A 42 16.61 -55.69 -44.03
CA LYS A 42 16.30 -55.82 -45.46
C LYS A 42 14.81 -56.09 -45.77
N MET A 43 14.30 -55.50 -46.86
CA MET A 43 13.37 -56.17 -47.77
C MET A 43 13.37 -55.49 -49.16
N ASN A 44 13.60 -56.30 -50.19
CA ASN A 44 13.50 -55.96 -51.61
C ASN A 44 12.08 -55.53 -51.99
N LEU A 45 11.93 -54.48 -52.81
CA LEU A 45 10.94 -54.35 -53.90
C LEU A 45 11.27 -53.08 -54.72
N PRO A 46 11.32 -53.15 -56.07
CA PRO A 46 11.64 -52.00 -56.92
C PRO A 46 10.39 -51.27 -57.45
N LEU A 47 10.61 -50.08 -58.02
CA LEU A 47 9.69 -49.21 -58.78
C LEU A 47 8.67 -48.36 -58.00
N THR A 48 9.01 -47.07 -57.82
CA THR A 48 8.31 -45.89 -58.40
C THR A 48 8.85 -44.61 -57.78
N ALA A 49 10.10 -44.25 -58.13
CA ALA A 49 10.69 -42.97 -57.78
C ALA A 49 10.65 -42.04 -58.99
N PHE A 50 9.56 -41.28 -59.20
CA PHE A 50 9.61 -40.10 -60.09
C PHE A 50 8.54 -39.01 -59.86
N VAL A 51 7.72 -39.05 -58.80
CA VAL A 51 6.70 -37.97 -58.54
C VAL A 51 6.80 -37.34 -57.14
N ALA A 52 7.72 -37.80 -56.28
CA ALA A 52 7.74 -37.40 -54.87
C ALA A 52 8.84 -36.39 -54.47
N SER A 53 9.63 -35.85 -55.40
CA SER A 53 10.69 -34.87 -55.07
C SER A 53 10.17 -33.43 -55.04
N GLU A 54 9.38 -33.01 -56.03
CA GLU A 54 8.91 -31.61 -56.12
C GLU A 54 7.91 -31.24 -55.03
N GLY A 55 6.99 -32.14 -54.67
CA GLY A 55 6.02 -31.90 -53.59
C GLY A 55 6.65 -31.77 -52.20
N ARG A 56 7.78 -32.45 -51.94
CA ARG A 56 8.50 -32.38 -50.66
C ARG A 56 9.33 -31.11 -50.53
N GLU A 57 9.91 -30.63 -51.63
CA GLU A 57 10.62 -29.35 -51.68
C GLU A 57 9.64 -28.18 -51.48
N MET A 58 8.47 -28.25 -52.13
CA MET A 58 7.42 -27.24 -52.02
C MET A 58 6.82 -27.21 -50.61
N LEU A 59 6.54 -28.37 -50.01
CA LEU A 59 6.05 -28.47 -48.63
C LEU A 59 7.08 -27.93 -47.61
N ARG A 60 8.38 -28.22 -47.79
CA ARG A 60 9.44 -27.66 -46.92
C ARG A 60 9.55 -26.14 -47.05
N ARG A 61 9.42 -25.58 -48.25
CA ARG A 61 9.40 -24.13 -48.47
C ARG A 61 8.17 -23.48 -47.84
N THR A 62 6.99 -24.07 -47.99
CA THR A 62 5.75 -23.57 -47.40
C THR A 62 5.77 -23.64 -45.88
N VAL A 63 6.21 -24.76 -45.29
CA VAL A 63 6.35 -24.90 -43.82
C VAL A 63 7.38 -23.91 -43.27
N ARG A 64 8.51 -23.71 -43.96
CA ARG A 64 9.52 -22.72 -43.55
C ARG A 64 9.00 -21.27 -43.64
N HIS A 65 8.20 -20.95 -44.65
CA HIS A 65 7.54 -19.64 -44.74
C HIS A 65 6.47 -19.46 -43.65
N ILE A 66 5.67 -20.48 -43.35
CA ILE A 66 4.68 -20.44 -42.26
C ILE A 66 5.38 -20.30 -40.91
N LEU A 67 6.48 -21.02 -40.67
CA LEU A 67 7.27 -20.92 -39.43
C LEU A 67 7.96 -19.56 -39.29
N LEU A 68 8.47 -18.99 -40.39
CA LEU A 68 9.02 -17.63 -40.40
C LEU A 68 7.92 -16.60 -40.17
N LEU A 69 6.77 -16.69 -40.84
CA LEU A 69 5.64 -15.79 -40.65
C LEU A 69 5.08 -15.88 -39.22
N THR A 70 4.94 -17.08 -38.66
CA THR A 70 4.49 -17.27 -37.27
C THR A 70 5.50 -16.76 -36.26
N PHE A 71 6.80 -17.00 -36.48
CA PHE A 71 7.88 -16.45 -35.65
C PHE A 71 7.94 -14.92 -35.73
N TRP A 72 7.80 -14.32 -36.92
CA TRP A 72 7.74 -12.87 -37.09
C TRP A 72 6.45 -12.28 -36.51
N SER A 73 5.29 -12.94 -36.62
CA SER A 73 4.06 -12.48 -35.97
C SER A 73 4.16 -12.57 -34.44
N TYR A 74 4.81 -13.61 -33.89
CA TYR A 74 5.09 -13.71 -32.45
C TYR A 74 6.10 -12.66 -31.99
N LEU A 75 7.14 -12.39 -32.79
CA LEU A 75 8.13 -11.36 -32.49
C LEU A 75 7.50 -9.96 -32.55
N VAL A 76 6.63 -9.68 -33.51
CA VAL A 76 5.88 -8.41 -33.62
C VAL A 76 4.86 -8.27 -32.49
N LEU A 77 4.17 -9.34 -32.08
CA LEU A 77 3.28 -9.34 -30.90
C LEU A 77 4.05 -9.24 -29.56
N ALA A 78 5.26 -9.79 -29.48
CA ALA A 78 6.15 -9.66 -28.32
C ALA A 78 6.90 -8.32 -28.29
N LEU A 79 6.98 -7.62 -29.44
CA LEU A 79 7.55 -6.27 -29.60
C LEU A 79 6.48 -5.17 -29.60
N LEU A 80 5.18 -5.50 -29.53
CA LEU A 80 4.19 -4.51 -29.13
C LEU A 80 4.57 -4.08 -27.71
N PRO A 81 4.96 -2.81 -27.49
CA PRO A 81 5.12 -2.36 -26.13
C PRO A 81 3.74 -2.52 -25.49
N LEU A 82 3.65 -3.33 -24.44
CA LEU A 82 2.77 -2.95 -23.35
C LEU A 82 3.30 -1.57 -22.96
N HIS A 83 2.65 -0.52 -23.47
CA HIS A 83 3.14 0.85 -23.37
C HIS A 83 3.13 1.20 -21.89
N ALA A 84 4.29 1.08 -21.24
CA ALA A 84 4.51 1.67 -19.94
C ALA A 84 4.39 3.18 -20.14
N GLN A 85 3.22 3.73 -19.85
CA GLN A 85 3.05 5.17 -19.90
C GLN A 85 3.74 5.75 -18.68
N THR A 86 4.78 6.52 -18.95
CA THR A 86 5.50 7.27 -17.91
C THR A 86 5.21 8.75 -18.09
N ALA A 87 4.78 9.41 -17.02
CA ALA A 87 4.72 10.86 -16.95
C ALA A 87 5.69 11.36 -15.89
N VAL A 88 6.33 12.50 -16.16
CA VAL A 88 7.29 13.15 -15.25
C VAL A 88 6.90 14.61 -15.14
N LYS A 89 6.54 15.07 -13.93
CA LYS A 89 6.05 16.43 -13.66
C LYS A 89 6.92 17.07 -12.58
N PRO A 90 7.70 18.12 -12.89
CA PRO A 90 8.43 18.86 -11.87
C PRO A 90 7.43 19.61 -10.98
N LEU A 91 7.54 19.47 -9.66
CA LEU A 91 6.65 20.14 -8.71
C LEU A 91 7.32 21.34 -8.05
N GLY A 92 8.63 21.23 -7.83
CA GLY A 92 9.45 22.22 -7.15
C GLY A 92 10.92 21.91 -7.36
N GLU A 93 11.79 22.80 -6.89
CA GLU A 93 13.24 22.60 -6.97
C GLU A 93 13.62 21.29 -6.24
N GLY A 94 14.19 20.33 -6.97
CA GLY A 94 14.55 19.02 -6.41
C GLY A 94 13.38 18.08 -6.12
N VAL A 95 12.14 18.38 -6.56
CA VAL A 95 10.96 17.52 -6.32
C VAL A 95 10.22 17.22 -7.62
N VAL A 96 10.06 15.94 -7.94
CA VAL A 96 9.46 15.46 -9.18
C VAL A 96 8.42 14.38 -8.90
N LEU A 97 7.22 14.52 -9.49
CA LEU A 97 6.24 13.44 -9.56
C LEU A 97 6.50 12.60 -10.82
N LYS A 98 6.57 11.28 -10.65
CA LYS A 98 6.55 10.31 -11.75
C LYS A 98 5.31 9.43 -11.62
N GLN A 99 4.60 9.20 -12.73
CA GLN A 99 3.50 8.24 -12.78
C GLN A 99 3.82 7.15 -13.80
N TYR A 100 3.68 5.90 -13.39
CA TYR A 100 3.81 4.73 -14.23
C TYR A 100 2.48 4.00 -14.31
N VAL A 101 1.99 3.80 -15.53
CA VAL A 101 0.85 2.92 -15.82
C VAL A 101 1.40 1.73 -16.60
N GLN A 102 1.52 0.59 -15.94
CA GLN A 102 2.15 -0.61 -16.52
C GLN A 102 1.49 -1.88 -16.01
N SER A 103 1.62 -3.00 -16.74
CA SER A 103 1.20 -4.30 -16.22
C SER A 103 2.32 -4.98 -15.45
N PHE A 104 2.01 -5.45 -14.26
CA PHE A 104 2.88 -6.28 -13.44
C PHE A 104 2.23 -7.65 -13.25
N TYR A 105 2.90 -8.72 -13.72
CA TYR A 105 2.36 -10.09 -13.74
C TYR A 105 0.91 -10.15 -14.23
N ASN A 106 0.64 -9.59 -15.42
CA ASN A 106 -0.67 -9.54 -16.09
C ASN A 106 -1.78 -8.79 -15.32
N SER A 107 -1.44 -7.98 -14.32
CA SER A 107 -2.37 -7.03 -13.70
C SER A 107 -1.92 -5.61 -13.99
N PRO A 108 -2.82 -4.72 -14.46
CA PRO A 108 -2.49 -3.30 -14.54
C PRO A 108 -2.14 -2.78 -13.15
N GLN A 109 -1.19 -1.85 -13.10
CA GLN A 109 -0.71 -1.17 -11.90
C GLN A 109 -0.55 0.30 -12.22
N ILE A 110 -1.06 1.14 -11.33
CA ILE A 110 -0.84 2.58 -11.33
C ILE A 110 0.07 2.89 -10.15
N VAL A 111 1.27 3.37 -10.46
CA VAL A 111 2.30 3.72 -9.49
C VAL A 111 2.60 5.20 -9.60
N ASN A 112 2.54 5.91 -8.48
CA ASN A 112 2.98 7.29 -8.38
C ASN A 112 4.20 7.36 -7.47
N VAL A 113 5.25 8.06 -7.91
CA VAL A 113 6.52 8.20 -7.21
C VAL A 113 6.80 9.68 -7.07
N LEU A 114 6.84 10.17 -5.83
CA LEU A 114 7.42 11.46 -5.52
C LEU A 114 8.91 11.25 -5.25
N GLU A 115 9.74 11.69 -6.19
CA GLU A 115 11.20 11.69 -6.08
C GLU A 115 11.66 13.03 -5.51
N VAL A 116 12.38 12.99 -4.41
CA VAL A 116 12.81 14.16 -3.65
C VAL A 116 14.33 14.12 -3.50
N ASP A 117 15.02 15.10 -4.06
CA ASP A 117 16.48 15.20 -3.99
C ASP A 117 16.92 15.76 -2.62
N LEU A 118 17.41 14.89 -1.74
CA LEU A 118 17.86 15.27 -0.40
C LEU A 118 19.19 16.06 -0.41
N ARG A 119 19.85 16.17 -1.56
CA ARG A 119 21.04 16.99 -1.74
C ARG A 119 20.69 18.46 -1.95
N ASN A 120 19.44 18.74 -2.34
CA ASN A 120 18.98 20.10 -2.54
C ASN A 120 18.70 20.75 -1.16
N PRO A 121 19.42 21.82 -0.78
CA PRO A 121 19.25 22.47 0.53
C PRO A 121 17.91 23.18 0.70
N SER A 122 17.19 23.42 -0.39
CA SER A 122 15.86 24.05 -0.38
C SER A 122 14.74 23.05 -0.11
N VAL A 123 15.04 21.75 -0.13
CA VAL A 123 14.08 20.69 0.20
C VAL A 123 14.02 20.48 1.71
N ARG A 124 12.80 20.43 2.25
CA ARG A 124 12.53 20.05 3.65
C ARG A 124 11.46 18.99 3.71
N ILE A 125 11.62 18.03 4.61
CA ILE A 125 10.67 16.94 4.83
C ILE A 125 10.33 16.89 6.32
N ASP A 126 9.04 16.83 6.62
CA ASP A 126 8.55 16.71 7.99
C ASP A 126 7.58 15.53 8.13
N ALA A 127 7.39 15.10 9.38
CA ALA A 127 6.29 14.23 9.78
C ALA A 127 5.23 15.07 10.49
N GLU A 128 3.97 14.82 10.21
CA GLU A 128 2.87 15.65 10.71
C GLU A 128 1.70 14.77 11.15
N VAL A 129 1.28 14.92 12.41
CA VAL A 129 0.02 14.33 12.88
C VAL A 129 -1.18 15.04 12.25
N GLY A 130 -2.26 14.28 12.06
CA GLY A 130 -3.53 14.81 11.58
C GLY A 130 -4.02 15.92 12.51
N THR A 131 -4.56 16.99 11.93
CA THR A 131 -5.12 18.14 12.68
C THR A 131 -4.15 18.85 13.65
N GLY A 132 -2.86 18.49 13.67
CA GLY A 132 -1.85 18.99 14.61
C GLY A 132 -1.95 18.43 16.04
N LYS A 133 -2.87 17.49 16.32
CA LYS A 133 -3.09 16.84 17.62
C LYS A 133 -3.26 15.33 17.40
N VAL A 134 -2.78 14.50 18.33
CA VAL A 134 -2.86 13.03 18.21
C VAL A 134 -4.31 12.55 18.26
N TYR A 135 -5.14 13.20 19.08
CA TYR A 135 -6.53 12.86 19.32
C TYR A 135 -7.38 14.12 19.45
N ARG A 136 -8.61 14.03 18.97
CA ARG A 136 -9.67 15.02 19.18
C ARG A 136 -10.97 14.31 19.47
N GLN A 137 -11.85 14.94 20.25
CA GLN A 137 -13.19 14.40 20.48
C GLN A 137 -14.14 14.75 19.32
N ASP A 138 -13.78 14.30 18.11
CA ASP A 138 -14.56 14.48 16.89
C ASP A 138 -14.69 13.14 16.12
N PRO A 139 -15.52 13.06 15.07
CA PRO A 139 -15.71 11.81 14.33
C PRO A 139 -14.44 11.24 13.67
N THR A 140 -13.41 12.08 13.46
CA THR A 140 -12.13 11.68 12.89
C THR A 140 -11.11 11.26 13.94
N GLN A 141 -11.35 11.60 15.21
CA GLN A 141 -10.47 11.31 16.34
C GLN A 141 -9.05 11.85 16.14
N GLY A 142 -8.94 13.08 15.62
CA GLY A 142 -7.65 13.72 15.31
C GLY A 142 -7.05 13.34 13.95
N ARG A 143 -7.62 12.35 13.24
CA ARG A 143 -7.16 12.00 11.89
C ARG A 143 -7.54 13.08 10.87
N GLU A 144 -6.68 13.26 9.88
CA GLU A 144 -6.89 14.24 8.81
C GLU A 144 -6.58 13.60 7.46
N THR A 145 -7.28 14.01 6.40
CA THR A 145 -6.93 13.52 5.06
C THR A 145 -5.59 14.12 4.62
N VAL A 146 -4.77 13.38 3.88
CA VAL A 146 -3.44 13.87 3.45
C VAL A 146 -3.54 15.19 2.68
N SER A 147 -4.56 15.35 1.82
CA SER A 147 -4.78 16.61 1.11
C SER A 147 -5.06 17.81 2.04
N ALA A 148 -5.85 17.60 3.10
CA ALA A 148 -6.12 18.63 4.10
C ALA A 148 -4.86 18.96 4.91
N THR A 149 -4.05 17.96 5.28
CA THR A 149 -2.73 18.17 5.92
C THR A 149 -1.81 19.01 5.04
N VAL A 150 -1.70 18.67 3.75
CA VAL A 150 -0.87 19.42 2.79
C VAL A 150 -1.36 20.87 2.64
N GLN A 151 -2.68 21.08 2.53
CA GLN A 151 -3.26 22.42 2.44
C GLN A 151 -3.03 23.25 3.71
N ARG A 152 -3.33 22.69 4.89
CA ARG A 152 -3.17 23.35 6.19
C ARG A 152 -1.74 23.83 6.42
N LEU A 153 -0.77 23.06 5.96
CA LEU A 153 0.64 23.34 6.15
C LEU A 153 1.27 24.15 5.01
N GLY A 154 0.55 24.37 3.90
CA GLY A 154 1.13 24.96 2.69
C GLY A 154 2.27 24.12 2.11
N ALA A 155 2.26 22.81 2.35
CA ALA A 155 3.27 21.89 1.82
C ALA A 155 3.14 21.75 0.29
N LEU A 156 4.23 21.35 -0.37
CA LEU A 156 4.22 21.08 -1.80
C LEU A 156 3.47 19.78 -2.11
N ALA A 157 3.72 18.74 -1.31
CA ALA A 157 3.15 17.41 -1.46
C ALA A 157 3.18 16.65 -0.13
N GLY A 158 2.45 15.53 -0.07
CA GLY A 158 2.52 14.60 1.05
C GLY A 158 1.95 13.23 0.75
N VAL A 159 2.36 12.24 1.54
CA VAL A 159 1.83 10.87 1.55
C VAL A 159 1.42 10.46 2.96
N ASN A 160 0.50 9.52 3.08
CA ASN A 160 0.18 8.91 4.37
C ASN A 160 1.39 8.15 4.96
N ALA A 161 1.43 7.99 6.29
CA ALA A 161 2.57 7.40 6.98
C ALA A 161 2.21 6.17 7.84
N ASP A 162 2.10 6.32 9.16
CA ASP A 162 1.98 5.23 10.13
C ASP A 162 0.67 4.47 10.02
N PHE A 163 0.69 3.24 10.53
CA PHE A 163 -0.52 2.51 10.92
C PHE A 163 -1.15 3.16 12.15
N PHE A 164 -2.48 3.06 12.24
CA PHE A 164 -3.24 3.62 13.36
C PHE A 164 -4.42 2.71 13.74
N PRO A 165 -4.81 2.66 15.02
CA PRO A 165 -5.98 1.92 15.47
C PRO A 165 -7.26 2.75 15.24
N PHE A 166 -8.39 2.19 15.66
CA PHE A 166 -9.66 2.91 15.57
C PHE A 166 -9.64 4.23 16.35
N THR A 167 -8.78 4.41 17.37
CA THR A 167 -8.63 5.65 18.14
C THR A 167 -7.87 6.76 17.41
N GLY A 168 -7.18 6.45 16.30
CA GLY A 168 -6.59 7.45 15.40
C GLY A 168 -5.17 7.90 15.71
N ASP A 169 -4.59 7.46 16.82
CA ASP A 169 -3.20 7.74 17.21
C ASP A 169 -2.17 6.92 16.40
N PRO A 170 -0.96 7.46 16.12
CA PRO A 170 0.11 6.70 15.48
C PRO A 170 0.57 5.51 16.34
N LEU A 171 0.62 4.30 15.76
CA LEU A 171 1.01 3.07 16.47
C LEU A 171 2.51 2.90 16.71
N ASN A 172 3.36 3.76 16.16
CA ASN A 172 4.81 3.60 16.23
C ASN A 172 5.49 4.98 16.25
N LEU A 173 6.82 4.99 16.23
CA LEU A 173 7.63 6.18 16.47
C LEU A 173 7.22 7.34 15.56
N HIS A 174 6.70 8.39 16.21
CA HIS A 174 6.46 9.67 15.56
C HIS A 174 7.30 10.75 16.22
N ILE A 175 8.15 11.39 15.43
CA ILE A 175 8.91 12.58 15.83
C ILE A 175 8.53 13.69 14.87
N GLN A 176 8.20 14.86 15.41
CA GLN A 176 7.86 16.05 14.63
C GLN A 176 8.68 17.23 15.17
N GLY A 177 9.55 17.81 14.33
CA GLY A 177 10.42 18.92 14.73
C GLY A 177 11.37 18.60 15.90
N GLY A 178 11.73 17.33 16.09
CA GLY A 178 12.53 16.84 17.22
C GLY A 178 11.74 16.58 18.51
N GLU A 179 10.44 16.88 18.53
CA GLU A 179 9.53 16.49 19.61
C GLU A 179 9.06 15.05 19.40
N LEU A 180 9.21 14.21 20.42
CA LEU A 180 8.66 12.86 20.48
C LEU A 180 7.16 12.95 20.75
N VAL A 181 6.35 12.49 19.78
CA VAL A 181 4.89 12.53 19.88
C VAL A 181 4.32 11.16 20.20
N SER A 182 4.90 10.09 19.63
CA SER A 182 4.54 8.69 19.89
C SER A 182 5.82 7.86 20.01
N GLU A 183 5.87 6.94 20.97
CA GLU A 183 7.03 6.08 21.21
C GLU A 183 7.17 4.97 20.15
N PRO A 184 8.38 4.39 19.97
CA PRO A 184 8.50 3.22 19.11
C PRO A 184 7.81 2.01 19.71
N THR A 185 7.01 1.33 18.91
CA THR A 185 6.54 -0.02 19.21
C THR A 185 7.66 -1.00 18.84
N SER A 186 8.03 -1.86 19.78
CA SER A 186 9.10 -2.84 19.57
C SER A 186 8.86 -3.63 18.27
N GLU A 187 9.93 -3.84 17.51
CA GLU A 187 9.99 -4.69 16.31
C GLU A 187 9.47 -4.08 15.00
N ARG A 188 8.84 -2.88 14.99
CA ARG A 188 8.39 -2.27 13.72
C ARG A 188 9.39 -1.29 13.14
N SER A 189 9.56 -1.35 11.83
CA SER A 189 10.41 -0.42 11.08
C SER A 189 9.91 1.01 11.16
N VAL A 190 10.87 1.92 11.22
CA VAL A 190 10.70 3.37 11.25
C VAL A 190 11.59 3.97 10.19
N PHE A 191 11.10 5.00 9.50
CA PHE A 191 11.89 5.91 8.67
C PHE A 191 12.06 7.23 9.43
N GLY A 192 13.24 7.83 9.37
CA GLY A 192 13.48 9.14 9.97
C GLY A 192 14.58 9.94 9.30
N LEU A 193 14.66 11.21 9.66
CA LEU A 193 15.67 12.15 9.21
C LEU A 193 16.21 12.95 10.38
N THR A 194 17.51 13.21 10.35
CA THR A 194 18.16 14.20 11.21
C THR A 194 18.25 15.56 10.51
N ALA A 195 18.43 16.64 11.26
CA ALA A 195 18.57 17.99 10.69
C ALA A 195 19.76 18.15 9.73
N ASP A 196 20.82 17.35 9.91
CA ASP A 196 22.01 17.33 9.05
C ASP A 196 21.86 16.43 7.80
N GLY A 197 20.67 15.86 7.57
CA GLY A 197 20.34 15.08 6.38
C GLY A 197 20.72 13.61 6.45
N VAL A 198 20.95 13.06 7.65
CA VAL A 198 21.16 11.62 7.83
C VAL A 198 19.81 10.92 7.76
N VAL A 199 19.71 9.93 6.86
CA VAL A 199 18.52 9.10 6.74
C VAL A 199 18.61 7.93 7.69
N LEU A 200 17.52 7.66 8.41
CA LEU A 200 17.43 6.64 9.43
C LEU A 200 16.41 5.59 9.01
N PHE A 201 16.79 4.32 9.12
CA PHE A 201 15.88 3.18 9.03
C PHE A 201 16.17 2.17 10.14
N GLY A 202 15.15 1.60 10.75
CA GLY A 202 15.32 0.57 11.78
C GLY A 202 14.16 0.52 12.76
N ALA A 203 14.29 -0.29 13.80
CA ALA A 203 13.27 -0.46 14.83
C ALA A 203 13.85 -0.13 16.22
N PRO A 204 13.94 1.15 16.63
CA PRO A 204 14.42 1.50 17.97
C PRO A 204 13.52 0.87 19.05
N VAL A 205 14.11 0.43 20.16
CA VAL A 205 13.37 -0.23 21.25
C VAL A 205 13.16 0.75 22.41
N TRP A 206 11.92 0.92 22.84
CA TRP A 206 11.58 1.83 23.93
C TRP A 206 12.12 1.41 25.30
N ARG A 207 12.70 2.37 26.02
CA ARG A 207 13.24 2.25 27.39
C ARG A 207 12.96 3.52 28.21
N GLY A 208 11.72 3.99 28.14
CA GLY A 208 11.28 5.13 28.95
C GLY A 208 11.32 4.81 30.46
N GLN A 209 11.67 5.80 31.28
CA GLN A 209 11.68 5.67 32.74
C GLN A 209 11.04 6.87 33.43
N VAL A 210 10.31 6.58 34.50
CA VAL A 210 9.84 7.54 35.49
C VAL A 210 10.76 7.49 36.69
N ILE A 211 11.30 8.64 37.08
CA ILE A 211 12.22 8.80 38.20
C ILE A 211 11.63 9.85 39.14
N VAL A 212 11.38 9.45 40.39
CA VAL A 212 10.87 10.34 41.45
C VAL A 212 11.65 10.04 42.72
N ASP A 213 12.00 11.08 43.47
CA ASP A 213 12.72 10.93 44.72
C ASP A 213 11.96 10.01 45.69
N GLY A 214 12.68 9.06 46.29
CA GLY A 214 12.13 8.10 47.24
C GLY A 214 11.46 6.87 46.62
N LEU A 215 11.42 6.76 45.29
CA LEU A 215 10.96 5.56 44.58
C LEU A 215 12.07 4.98 43.69
N GLU A 216 12.12 3.65 43.60
CA GLU A 216 12.90 2.98 42.56
C GLU A 216 12.35 3.35 41.17
N PRO A 217 13.22 3.69 40.20
CA PRO A 217 12.79 3.99 38.83
C PRO A 217 11.90 2.89 38.27
N PHE A 218 10.85 3.30 37.55
CA PHE A 218 9.91 2.36 36.93
C PHE A 218 9.63 2.74 35.49
N PRO A 219 9.13 1.81 34.65
CA PRO A 219 8.93 2.08 33.24
C PRO A 219 7.96 3.23 32.99
N LEU A 220 8.35 4.14 32.09
CA LEU A 220 7.41 4.95 31.33
C LEU A 220 7.08 4.16 30.07
N ASN A 221 5.86 3.65 29.94
CA ASN A 221 5.46 2.71 28.90
C ASN A 221 5.10 3.37 27.56
N GLY A 222 4.78 4.66 27.55
CA GLY A 222 4.44 5.36 26.32
C GLY A 222 4.12 6.83 26.51
N ILE A 223 3.80 7.49 25.41
CA ILE A 223 3.49 8.91 25.34
C ILE A 223 2.31 9.15 24.38
N ASN A 224 1.36 10.01 24.78
CA ASN A 224 0.21 10.44 23.96
C ASN A 224 -0.57 9.28 23.30
N ARG A 225 -0.81 8.19 24.02
CA ARG A 225 -1.67 7.10 23.57
C ARG A 225 -2.59 6.63 24.69
N PRO A 226 -3.68 5.93 24.38
CA PRO A 226 -4.47 5.25 25.41
C PRO A 226 -3.60 4.32 26.25
N ILE A 227 -3.75 4.43 27.58
CA ILE A 227 -3.04 3.60 28.55
C ILE A 227 -3.63 2.18 28.64
N GLN A 228 -2.78 1.17 28.74
CA GLN A 228 -3.18 -0.22 28.95
C GLN A 228 -3.07 -0.61 30.43
N GLN A 229 -3.39 -1.87 30.75
CA GLN A 229 -3.29 -2.37 32.12
C GLN A 229 -1.82 -2.52 32.55
N ASN A 230 -1.53 -2.09 33.78
CA ASN A 230 -0.20 -2.14 34.40
C ASN A 230 0.87 -1.31 33.65
N GLU A 231 0.49 -0.13 33.18
CA GLU A 231 1.37 0.81 32.49
C GLU A 231 1.45 2.16 33.21
N CYS A 232 2.45 2.97 32.85
CA CYS A 232 2.51 4.40 33.08
C CYS A 232 2.72 5.13 31.75
N VAL A 233 1.89 6.13 31.42
CA VAL A 233 1.93 6.88 30.16
C VAL A 233 1.97 8.38 30.44
N LEU A 234 2.80 9.09 29.69
CA LEU A 234 2.86 10.55 29.69
C LEU A 234 1.86 11.09 28.65
N VAL A 235 1.02 12.04 29.04
CA VAL A 235 0.08 12.72 28.13
C VAL A 235 0.46 14.19 28.06
N MET A 236 1.05 14.58 26.95
CA MET A 236 1.48 15.94 26.65
C MET A 236 0.35 16.73 25.96
N PRO A 237 0.44 18.07 25.86
CA PRO A 237 -0.55 18.88 25.14
C PRO A 237 -0.73 18.49 23.65
N ARG A 238 0.22 17.75 23.08
CA ARG A 238 0.11 17.14 21.74
C ARG A 238 -0.97 16.09 21.62
N TRP A 239 -1.38 15.45 22.72
CA TRP A 239 -2.52 14.53 22.72
C TRP A 239 -3.77 15.21 22.15
N GLY A 240 -4.22 16.29 22.79
CA GLY A 240 -5.54 16.88 22.57
C GLY A 240 -6.10 17.40 23.89
N GLU A 241 -7.29 17.98 23.89
CA GLU A 241 -7.83 18.69 25.05
C GLU A 241 -8.31 17.76 26.17
N VAL A 242 -8.76 16.55 25.82
CA VAL A 242 -9.38 15.60 26.75
C VAL A 242 -8.75 14.22 26.59
N TYR A 243 -8.26 13.66 27.69
CA TYR A 243 -7.68 12.33 27.76
C TYR A 243 -8.65 11.36 28.46
N PRO A 244 -9.02 10.22 27.83
CA PRO A 244 -9.86 9.21 28.46
C PRO A 244 -9.07 8.44 29.54
N VAL A 245 -9.66 8.28 30.72
CA VAL A 245 -9.00 7.64 31.87
C VAL A 245 -9.79 6.39 32.26
N PRO A 246 -9.17 5.19 32.22
CA PRO A 246 -9.85 3.96 32.64
C PRO A 246 -10.06 3.94 34.16
N ALA A 247 -11.09 3.21 34.60
CA ALA A 247 -11.40 3.05 36.01
C ALA A 247 -10.21 2.49 36.80
N GLY A 248 -9.93 3.08 37.97
CA GLY A 248 -8.83 2.67 38.85
C GLY A 248 -7.45 3.19 38.44
N ALA A 249 -7.34 3.96 37.36
CA ALA A 249 -6.11 4.67 37.05
C ALA A 249 -5.83 5.81 38.05
N VAL A 250 -4.56 6.09 38.27
CA VAL A 250 -4.07 7.26 39.02
C VAL A 250 -3.54 8.27 38.02
N VAL A 251 -3.95 9.52 38.16
CA VAL A 251 -3.52 10.60 37.28
C VAL A 251 -2.86 11.68 38.12
N TRP A 252 -1.65 12.06 37.75
CA TRP A 252 -0.99 13.26 38.28
C TRP A 252 -1.00 14.36 37.23
N ARG A 253 -1.49 15.54 37.61
CA ARG A 253 -1.26 16.76 36.84
C ARG A 253 0.17 17.24 37.13
N LEU A 254 0.94 17.39 36.06
CA LEU A 254 2.27 17.96 36.10
C LEU A 254 2.17 19.44 35.77
N GLY A 255 2.94 20.25 36.50
CA GLY A 255 3.10 21.68 36.20
C GLY A 255 3.96 21.91 34.97
N GLU A 256 4.54 23.10 34.86
CA GLU A 256 5.43 23.45 33.76
C GLU A 256 6.52 22.40 33.56
N VAL A 257 6.69 22.00 32.31
CA VAL A 257 7.63 20.95 31.89
C VAL A 257 8.92 21.62 31.42
N GLU A 258 10.01 21.36 32.13
CA GLU A 258 11.34 21.77 31.74
C GLU A 258 11.94 20.75 30.75
N GLY A 259 12.36 21.24 29.58
CA GLY A 259 12.97 20.43 28.52
C GLY A 259 12.00 20.10 27.38
N THR A 260 12.44 19.23 26.48
CA THR A 260 11.64 18.76 25.33
C THR A 260 11.58 17.25 25.36
N ALA A 261 10.37 16.69 25.23
CA ALA A 261 10.21 15.26 25.05
C ALA A 261 10.90 14.85 23.75
N ALA A 262 12.04 14.18 23.84
CA ALA A 262 12.87 13.79 22.70
C ALA A 262 13.69 12.55 23.05
N LEU A 263 13.98 11.72 22.06
CA LEU A 263 14.70 10.45 22.27
C LEU A 263 16.08 10.67 22.92
N GLY A 264 16.36 9.91 23.98
CA GLY A 264 17.59 9.99 24.76
C GLY A 264 17.73 11.24 25.63
N LYS A 265 16.67 12.05 25.76
CA LYS A 265 16.62 13.19 26.67
C LYS A 265 15.71 12.91 27.86
N GLU A 266 15.66 13.85 28.79
CA GLU A 266 14.71 13.87 29.89
C GLU A 266 13.91 15.17 29.91
N ILE A 267 12.73 15.11 30.53
CA ILE A 267 12.01 16.29 30.99
C ILE A 267 11.83 16.23 32.50
N ARG A 268 11.67 17.39 33.13
CA ARG A 268 11.40 17.51 34.56
C ARG A 268 10.14 18.33 34.77
N ALA A 269 9.32 17.93 35.73
CA ALA A 269 8.11 18.68 36.09
C ALA A 269 7.78 18.54 37.57
N LYS A 270 7.07 19.54 38.09
CA LYS A 270 6.51 19.48 39.45
C LYS A 270 5.20 18.71 39.47
N LEU A 271 5.07 17.81 40.44
CA LEU A 271 3.80 17.16 40.78
C LEU A 271 2.87 18.20 41.40
N GLN A 272 1.83 18.63 40.69
CA GLN A 272 0.90 19.65 41.20
C GLN A 272 -0.20 19.03 42.04
N GLU A 273 -0.97 18.13 41.43
CA GLU A 273 -2.12 17.51 42.08
C GLU A 273 -2.35 16.10 41.55
N MET A 274 -2.78 15.21 42.44
CA MET A 274 -3.28 13.89 42.07
C MET A 274 -4.78 14.00 41.81
N LEU A 275 -5.19 13.66 40.59
CA LEU A 275 -6.57 13.67 40.14
C LEU A 275 -7.21 12.29 40.35
N GLN A 276 -8.52 12.30 40.65
CA GLN A 276 -9.36 11.09 40.69
C GLN A 276 -10.50 11.20 39.67
N PRO A 277 -10.19 11.23 38.37
CA PRO A 277 -11.20 11.36 37.33
C PRO A 277 -12.13 10.15 37.28
N GLN A 278 -13.41 10.39 37.00
CA GLN A 278 -14.37 9.30 36.82
C GLN A 278 -14.18 8.56 35.49
N SER A 279 -13.87 9.29 34.40
CA SER A 279 -13.74 8.71 33.05
C SER A 279 -12.79 9.47 32.11
N SER A 280 -12.42 10.71 32.42
CA SER A 280 -11.52 11.53 31.60
C SER A 280 -10.90 12.68 32.40
N CYS A 281 -9.81 13.24 31.86
CA CYS A 281 -9.15 14.45 32.35
C CYS A 281 -8.93 15.46 31.23
N THR A 282 -9.00 16.75 31.57
CA THR A 282 -8.48 17.80 30.70
C THR A 282 -6.95 17.77 30.70
N VAL A 283 -6.35 17.76 29.51
CA VAL A 283 -4.89 17.88 29.36
C VAL A 283 -4.54 19.37 29.50
N PRO A 284 -3.62 19.75 30.41
CA PRO A 284 -3.25 21.14 30.59
C PRO A 284 -2.52 21.68 29.35
N GLU A 285 -2.76 22.94 28.99
CA GLU A 285 -2.03 23.60 27.89
C GLU A 285 -0.55 23.82 28.25
N GLN A 286 -0.28 24.14 29.52
CA GLN A 286 1.04 24.29 30.10
C GLN A 286 1.24 23.20 31.15
N GLY A 287 1.98 22.15 30.78
CA GLY A 287 2.27 21.00 31.63
C GLY A 287 1.97 19.68 30.94
N ALA A 288 1.61 18.66 31.71
CA ALA A 288 1.26 17.34 31.21
C ALA A 288 0.42 16.54 32.22
N LEU A 289 -0.05 15.36 31.83
CA LEU A 289 -0.56 14.35 32.76
C LEU A 289 0.37 13.16 32.80
N LEU A 290 0.61 12.61 33.98
CA LEU A 290 1.22 11.30 34.15
C LEU A 290 0.13 10.33 34.63
N VAL A 291 -0.20 9.36 33.80
CA VAL A 291 -1.30 8.42 34.03
C VAL A 291 -0.72 7.05 34.31
N ALA A 292 -1.20 6.35 35.33
CA ALA A 292 -0.75 4.99 35.64
C ALA A 292 -1.89 4.06 36.03
N THR A 293 -1.71 2.77 35.74
CA THR A 293 -2.60 1.68 36.14
C THR A 293 -1.79 0.56 36.84
N GLY A 294 -2.48 -0.32 37.57
CA GLY A 294 -1.85 -1.47 38.23
C GLY A 294 -0.72 -1.08 39.20
N SER A 295 0.41 -1.80 39.14
CA SER A 295 1.52 -1.59 40.07
C SER A 295 2.15 -0.20 39.97
N ALA A 296 2.13 0.43 38.79
CA ALA A 296 2.59 1.81 38.62
C ALA A 296 1.65 2.79 39.33
N ALA A 297 0.34 2.55 39.28
CA ALA A 297 -0.63 3.35 40.01
C ALA A 297 -0.42 3.27 41.53
N ASP A 298 -0.14 2.09 42.07
CA ASP A 298 0.11 1.90 43.50
C ASP A 298 1.36 2.65 43.97
N ARG A 299 2.43 2.68 43.14
CA ARG A 299 3.60 3.53 43.38
C ARG A 299 3.25 5.01 43.33
N MET A 300 2.48 5.44 42.33
CA MET A 300 2.13 6.86 42.16
C MET A 300 1.19 7.41 43.24
N LYS A 301 0.45 6.56 43.96
CA LYS A 301 -0.38 6.97 45.13
C LYS A 301 0.45 7.42 46.33
N THR A 302 1.71 7.00 46.44
CA THR A 302 2.57 7.38 47.56
C THR A 302 3.24 8.75 47.37
N LEU A 303 3.11 9.33 46.17
CA LEU A 303 3.68 10.62 45.81
C LEU A 303 2.93 11.78 46.48
N SER A 304 3.60 12.91 46.62
CA SER A 304 3.04 14.13 47.23
C SER A 304 3.26 15.34 46.32
N ALA A 305 2.32 16.29 46.37
CA ALA A 305 2.43 17.55 45.63
C ALA A 305 3.71 18.32 46.00
N GLY A 306 4.29 19.03 45.03
CA GLY A 306 5.56 19.77 45.16
C GLY A 306 6.81 18.94 44.86
N GLY A 307 6.70 17.60 44.85
CA GLY A 307 7.77 16.71 44.40
C GLY A 307 8.15 16.93 42.93
N THR A 308 9.36 16.56 42.56
CA THR A 308 9.84 16.61 41.17
C THR A 308 9.77 15.22 40.56
N VAL A 309 9.21 15.10 39.37
CA VAL A 309 9.31 13.90 38.52
C VAL A 309 10.24 14.19 37.35
N THR A 310 11.18 13.28 37.09
CA THR A 310 12.02 13.26 35.90
C THR A 310 11.56 12.12 35.00
N LEU A 311 11.28 12.41 33.74
CA LEU A 311 10.85 11.44 32.74
C LEU A 311 11.94 11.32 31.69
N HIS A 312 12.60 10.17 31.63
CA HIS A 312 13.69 9.89 30.70
C HIS A 312 13.16 9.08 29.51
N PHE A 313 13.42 9.54 28.29
CA PHE A 313 12.92 8.95 27.04
C PHE A 313 13.99 8.06 26.39
N GLY A 314 14.40 7.03 27.12
CA GLY A 314 15.44 6.10 26.68
C GLY A 314 15.02 5.25 25.49
N ILE A 315 16.00 4.93 24.65
CA ILE A 315 15.89 3.90 23.62
C ILE A 315 17.12 3.01 23.61
N GLU A 316 16.93 1.75 23.26
CA GLU A 316 17.99 0.78 22.97
C GLU A 316 18.03 0.46 21.47
N PRO A 317 19.19 -0.01 20.97
CA PRO A 317 19.25 -0.59 19.63
C PRO A 317 18.27 -1.76 19.50
N GLY A 318 17.34 -1.68 18.56
CA GLY A 318 16.56 -2.85 18.15
C GLY A 318 17.11 -3.47 16.87
N GLN A 319 16.23 -4.13 16.12
CA GLN A 319 16.63 -4.82 14.91
C GLN A 319 17.20 -3.82 13.89
N GLU A 320 18.48 -4.04 13.59
CA GLU A 320 19.11 -3.62 12.35
C GLU A 320 18.99 -2.12 12.00
N MET A 321 19.27 -1.25 12.98
CA MET A 321 19.28 0.22 12.84
C MET A 321 20.42 0.73 11.94
N VAL A 322 20.02 1.45 10.91
CA VAL A 322 20.88 2.00 9.87
C VAL A 322 20.76 3.52 9.88
N ALA A 323 21.91 4.18 9.80
CA ALA A 323 22.04 5.59 9.51
C ALA A 323 22.82 5.75 8.19
N LEU A 324 22.23 6.45 7.23
CA LEU A 324 22.82 6.76 5.93
C LEU A 324 23.21 8.23 5.95
N ALA A 325 24.49 8.50 6.25
CA ALA A 325 25.00 9.87 6.31
C ALA A 325 25.45 10.33 4.91
N PRO A 326 25.14 11.58 4.51
CA PRO A 326 25.53 12.08 3.19
C PRO A 326 27.05 12.25 3.09
N GLU A 327 27.66 11.83 1.98
CA GLU A 327 29.05 12.17 1.63
C GLU A 327 29.13 13.64 1.15
N ARG A 328 29.62 14.55 2.01
CA ARG A 328 29.78 15.98 1.67
C ARG A 328 31.14 16.27 1.02
N GLY A 329 31.16 17.15 0.01
CA GLY A 329 32.38 17.73 -0.56
C GLY A 329 33.15 16.87 -1.57
N GLN A 330 32.54 15.79 -2.08
CA GLN A 330 33.17 14.84 -3.03
C GLN A 330 32.80 15.16 -4.50
N SER A 331 33.70 14.82 -5.43
CA SER A 331 33.44 14.95 -6.88
C SER A 331 32.29 14.05 -7.34
N ALA A 332 31.54 14.45 -8.37
CA ALA A 332 30.47 13.65 -8.99
C ALA A 332 30.95 12.26 -9.44
N THR A 333 32.22 12.13 -9.87
CA THR A 333 32.84 10.85 -10.23
C THR A 333 33.01 9.91 -9.02
N HIS A 334 33.26 10.44 -7.83
CA HIS A 334 33.37 9.64 -6.60
C HIS A 334 32.00 9.10 -6.18
N LEU A 335 30.98 9.97 -6.20
CA LEU A 335 29.58 9.61 -5.91
C LEU A 335 29.05 8.54 -6.86
N ALA A 336 29.41 8.60 -8.14
CA ALA A 336 29.04 7.58 -9.13
C ALA A 336 29.65 6.19 -8.85
N SER A 337 30.78 6.12 -8.15
CA SER A 337 31.51 4.87 -7.88
C SER A 337 31.21 4.23 -6.52
N ARG A 338 30.85 5.04 -5.51
CA ARG A 338 30.65 4.59 -4.11
C ARG A 338 29.25 4.87 -3.55
N GLY A 339 28.43 5.65 -4.24
CA GLY A 339 27.13 6.12 -3.76
C GLY A 339 27.24 7.33 -2.84
N TYR A 340 26.10 7.99 -2.59
CA TYR A 340 25.98 9.18 -1.76
C TYR A 340 26.01 8.88 -0.25
N TRP A 341 25.72 7.64 0.15
CA TRP A 341 25.49 7.28 1.54
C TRP A 341 26.66 6.56 2.18
N ARG A 342 27.14 7.08 3.31
CA ARG A 342 27.95 6.32 4.26
C ARG A 342 27.05 5.62 5.27
N ARG A 343 26.91 4.30 5.13
CA ARG A 343 26.15 3.45 6.05
C ARG A 343 26.87 3.34 7.41
N GLN A 344 26.13 3.59 8.49
CA GLN A 344 26.55 3.48 9.88
C GLN A 344 25.43 2.83 10.69
N SER A 345 25.73 2.41 11.92
CA SER A 345 24.76 1.86 12.87
C SER A 345 24.95 2.53 14.23
N GLY A 346 23.86 2.77 14.96
CA GLY A 346 23.95 3.28 16.31
C GLY A 346 22.70 4.02 16.76
N VAL A 347 22.44 3.94 18.06
CA VAL A 347 21.29 4.60 18.70
C VAL A 347 21.42 6.12 18.74
N ASP A 348 22.64 6.66 18.76
CA ASP A 348 22.87 8.10 18.91
C ASP A 348 22.40 8.92 17.70
N PHE A 349 22.27 8.29 16.52
CA PHE A 349 21.66 8.95 15.37
C PHE A 349 20.17 9.25 15.60
N TRP A 350 19.47 8.34 16.27
CA TRP A 350 18.03 8.47 16.55
C TRP A 350 17.74 9.52 17.61
N LYS A 351 18.68 9.76 18.54
CA LYS A 351 18.62 10.89 19.47
C LYS A 351 18.71 12.26 18.79
N ARG A 352 19.16 12.30 17.53
CA ARG A 352 19.24 13.51 16.68
C ARG A 352 18.14 13.58 15.62
N ALA A 353 17.20 12.63 15.60
CA ALA A 353 16.11 12.63 14.65
C ALA A 353 15.23 13.88 14.90
N VAL A 354 14.93 14.59 13.82
CA VAL A 354 14.00 15.73 13.83
C VAL A 354 12.66 15.38 13.22
N MET A 355 12.61 14.33 12.39
CA MET A 355 11.36 13.68 12.04
C MET A 355 11.53 12.17 11.98
N ALA A 356 10.46 11.46 12.30
CA ALA A 356 10.36 10.02 12.17
C ALA A 356 8.89 9.61 12.02
N VAL A 357 8.66 8.59 11.21
CA VAL A 357 7.38 7.94 11.03
C VAL A 357 7.56 6.43 11.06
N GLY A 358 6.67 5.76 11.77
CA GLY A 358 6.58 4.32 11.75
C GLY A 358 6.02 3.79 10.45
N GLY A 359 6.37 2.55 10.16
CA GLY A 359 5.81 1.80 9.05
C GLY A 359 6.07 0.33 9.26
N GLY A 360 6.74 -0.26 8.28
CA GLY A 360 7.06 -1.65 8.23
C GLY A 360 6.12 -2.44 7.30
N PRO A 361 6.56 -3.64 6.92
CA PRO A 361 7.89 -4.20 7.19
C PRO A 361 9.00 -3.58 6.33
N TRP A 362 10.25 -4.03 6.54
CA TRP A 362 11.30 -3.80 5.55
C TRP A 362 10.89 -4.40 4.20
N LEU A 363 11.29 -3.72 3.13
CA LEU A 363 11.17 -4.19 1.76
C LEU A 363 12.54 -4.49 1.18
N MET A 364 13.49 -3.60 1.47
CA MET A 364 14.84 -3.66 0.94
C MET A 364 15.86 -3.14 1.93
N ARG A 365 17.04 -3.74 1.90
CA ARG A 365 18.18 -3.33 2.71
C ARG A 365 19.46 -3.56 1.93
N ASN A 366 20.33 -2.54 1.90
CA ASN A 366 21.63 -2.61 1.24
C ASN A 366 21.55 -3.09 -0.23
N GLY A 367 20.51 -2.65 -0.96
CA GLY A 367 20.27 -3.03 -2.36
C GLY A 367 19.64 -4.40 -2.57
N GLU A 368 19.42 -5.17 -1.50
CA GLU A 368 18.79 -6.48 -1.56
C GLU A 368 17.36 -6.46 -1.04
N ILE A 369 16.51 -7.29 -1.65
CA ILE A 369 15.13 -7.47 -1.19
C ILE A 369 15.17 -8.29 0.10
N LEU A 370 14.59 -7.74 1.16
CA LEU A 370 14.46 -8.37 2.47
C LEU A 370 13.12 -7.94 3.05
N ILE A 371 12.21 -8.91 3.21
CA ILE A 371 10.87 -8.69 3.76
C ILE A 371 10.76 -9.46 5.06
N ASP A 372 10.67 -8.74 6.16
CA ASP A 372 10.62 -9.27 7.52
C ASP A 372 9.21 -9.11 8.15
N ALA A 373 8.18 -9.16 7.29
CA ALA A 373 6.78 -9.00 7.71
C ALA A 373 6.37 -9.89 8.90
N PRO A 374 6.67 -11.20 8.90
CA PRO A 374 6.31 -12.06 10.03
C PRO A 374 7.02 -11.66 11.34
N GLN A 375 8.28 -11.22 11.24
CA GLN A 375 9.09 -10.80 12.39
C GLN A 375 8.56 -9.51 13.03
N GLN A 376 7.90 -8.65 12.25
CA GLN A 376 7.27 -7.42 12.75
C GLN A 376 5.77 -7.60 13.07
N GLY A 377 5.29 -8.84 13.14
CA GLY A 377 3.91 -9.18 13.52
C GLY A 377 2.86 -8.98 12.41
N PHE A 378 3.26 -8.83 11.15
CA PHE A 378 2.30 -8.75 10.03
C PHE A 378 1.80 -10.14 9.65
N GLN A 379 0.48 -10.23 9.44
CA GLN A 379 -0.15 -11.47 8.96
C GLN A 379 0.31 -11.84 7.56
N ARG A 380 0.32 -13.13 7.24
CA ARG A 380 0.72 -13.63 5.91
C ARG A 380 -0.13 -13.02 4.78
N SER A 381 -1.44 -12.87 4.99
CA SER A 381 -2.36 -12.25 4.03
C SER A 381 -1.97 -10.79 3.70
N PHE A 382 -1.42 -10.05 4.67
CA PHE A 382 -0.91 -8.70 4.43
C PHE A 382 0.28 -8.69 3.46
N SER A 383 1.07 -9.76 3.45
CA SER A 383 2.28 -9.89 2.62
C SER A 383 1.96 -10.45 1.23
N ASP A 384 1.21 -11.55 1.20
CA ASP A 384 1.00 -12.39 0.02
C ASP A 384 -0.13 -11.89 -0.89
N ASN A 385 -1.08 -11.09 -0.35
CA ASN A 385 -2.16 -10.53 -1.14
C ASN A 385 -1.77 -9.16 -1.72
N ARG A 386 -2.34 -8.87 -2.89
CA ARG A 386 -2.23 -7.55 -3.51
C ARG A 386 -3.09 -6.53 -2.78
N HIS A 387 -2.48 -5.41 -2.42
CA HIS A 387 -3.15 -4.28 -1.80
C HIS A 387 -2.64 -2.97 -2.41
N PRO A 388 -3.41 -1.88 -2.31
CA PRO A 388 -2.84 -0.54 -2.42
C PRO A 388 -1.71 -0.40 -1.39
N ARG A 389 -0.60 0.23 -1.77
CA ARG A 389 0.60 0.34 -0.93
C ARG A 389 1.10 1.77 -0.90
N THR A 390 1.65 2.17 0.25
CA THR A 390 2.54 3.32 0.36
C THR A 390 3.90 2.81 0.82
N ALA A 391 5.00 3.36 0.30
CA ALA A 391 6.35 3.00 0.70
C ALA A 391 7.26 4.23 0.72
N VAL A 392 8.31 4.13 1.54
CA VAL A 392 9.41 5.10 1.58
C VAL A 392 10.72 4.37 1.39
N GLY A 393 11.60 4.94 0.57
CA GLY A 393 12.94 4.40 0.38
C GLY A 393 13.92 5.45 -0.10
N VAL A 394 15.21 5.13 -0.10
CA VAL A 394 16.24 6.02 -0.61
C VAL A 394 17.07 5.36 -1.69
N THR A 395 17.48 6.14 -2.67
CA THR A 395 18.35 5.69 -3.76
C THR A 395 19.81 5.93 -3.42
N SER A 396 20.72 5.21 -4.08
CA SER A 396 22.16 5.37 -3.90
C SER A 396 22.68 6.76 -4.31
N ASP A 397 21.98 7.50 -5.18
CA ASP A 397 22.34 8.84 -5.65
C ASP A 397 21.78 9.99 -4.78
N GLY A 398 21.16 9.67 -3.64
CA GLY A 398 20.78 10.64 -2.61
C GLY A 398 19.35 11.17 -2.71
N LYS A 399 18.43 10.43 -3.34
CA LYS A 399 17.02 10.79 -3.41
C LYS A 399 16.20 9.98 -2.43
N LEU A 400 15.17 10.61 -1.89
CA LEU A 400 14.06 9.95 -1.21
C LEU A 400 12.97 9.63 -2.23
N LEU A 401 12.40 8.44 -2.12
CA LEU A 401 11.25 7.97 -2.89
C LEU A 401 10.07 7.82 -1.93
N LEU A 402 8.99 8.55 -2.19
CA LEU A 402 7.68 8.32 -1.58
C LEU A 402 6.77 7.74 -2.66
N VAL A 403 6.39 6.48 -2.51
CA VAL A 403 5.72 5.70 -3.55
C VAL A 403 4.31 5.35 -3.09
N THR A 404 3.32 5.60 -3.96
CA THR A 404 1.96 5.08 -3.80
C THR A 404 1.61 4.18 -4.97
N VAL A 405 0.99 3.04 -4.66
CA VAL A 405 0.48 2.07 -5.62
C VAL A 405 -1.01 1.95 -5.40
N ASP A 406 -1.80 2.28 -6.42
CA ASP A 406 -3.25 2.10 -6.34
C ASP A 406 -3.60 0.61 -6.31
N GLY A 407 -4.79 0.25 -5.83
CA GLY A 407 -5.18 -1.15 -5.74
C GLY A 407 -6.67 -1.35 -5.57
N ARG A 408 -7.13 -2.61 -5.67
CA ARG A 408 -8.54 -3.02 -5.54
C ARG A 408 -9.47 -2.35 -6.58
N GLN A 409 -8.92 -2.01 -7.75
CA GLN A 409 -9.67 -1.38 -8.83
C GLN A 409 -9.29 -2.02 -10.18
N PRO A 410 -10.16 -2.00 -11.21
CA PRO A 410 -9.90 -2.67 -12.48
C PRO A 410 -8.58 -2.25 -13.17
N MET A 411 -8.18 -0.99 -13.03
CA MET A 411 -6.95 -0.44 -13.59
C MET A 411 -5.73 -0.52 -12.65
N SER A 412 -5.90 -1.03 -11.42
CA SER A 412 -4.79 -1.31 -10.51
C SER A 412 -5.15 -2.39 -9.51
N GLY A 413 -4.52 -3.56 -9.64
CA GLY A 413 -4.71 -4.67 -8.70
C GLY A 413 -4.09 -4.40 -7.32
N GLY A 414 -3.09 -3.53 -7.25
CA GLY A 414 -2.21 -3.37 -6.10
C GLY A 414 -1.05 -4.37 -6.15
N MET A 415 -0.21 -4.34 -5.13
CA MET A 415 1.01 -5.17 -5.06
C MET A 415 1.07 -6.00 -3.78
N THR A 416 1.63 -7.21 -3.88
CA THR A 416 2.17 -7.92 -2.72
C THR A 416 3.39 -7.17 -2.19
N LEU A 417 3.86 -7.50 -0.98
CA LEU A 417 5.09 -6.86 -0.47
C LEU A 417 6.31 -7.21 -1.34
N TYR A 418 6.34 -8.42 -1.92
CA TYR A 418 7.43 -8.82 -2.81
C TYR A 418 7.44 -8.05 -4.12
N GLU A 419 6.26 -7.88 -4.75
CA GLU A 419 6.11 -7.07 -5.96
C GLU A 419 6.49 -5.60 -5.68
N LEU A 420 6.09 -5.07 -4.52
CA LEU A 420 6.48 -3.73 -4.08
C LEU A 420 8.00 -3.59 -3.87
N ALA A 421 8.64 -4.58 -3.24
CA ALA A 421 10.09 -4.57 -3.06
C ALA A 421 10.84 -4.65 -4.41
N GLN A 422 10.34 -5.42 -5.37
CA GLN A 422 10.86 -5.44 -6.73
C GLN A 422 10.71 -4.09 -7.43
N LEU A 423 9.56 -3.42 -7.27
CA LEU A 423 9.34 -2.07 -7.77
C LEU A 423 10.34 -1.09 -7.15
N MET A 424 10.49 -1.08 -5.82
CA MET A 424 11.45 -0.21 -5.13
C MET A 424 12.88 -0.45 -5.62
N LYS A 425 13.27 -1.71 -5.85
CA LYS A 425 14.57 -2.08 -6.41
C LYS A 425 14.73 -1.55 -7.84
N GLY A 426 13.70 -1.67 -8.67
CA GLY A 426 13.67 -1.13 -10.03
C GLY A 426 13.74 0.40 -10.08
N LEU A 427 13.20 1.08 -9.08
CA LEU A 427 13.31 2.53 -8.90
C LEU A 427 14.69 2.97 -8.35
N GLY A 428 15.58 2.02 -8.04
CA GLY A 428 16.94 2.29 -7.56
C GLY A 428 17.07 2.43 -6.05
N ALA A 429 16.05 2.06 -5.27
CA ALA A 429 16.12 2.10 -3.82
C ALA A 429 17.19 1.12 -3.29
N THR A 430 18.01 1.57 -2.35
CA THR A 430 18.95 0.71 -1.59
C THR A 430 18.33 0.23 -0.28
N ASP A 431 17.52 1.08 0.35
CA ASP A 431 16.83 0.81 1.60
C ASP A 431 15.40 1.33 1.48
N ALA A 432 14.44 0.50 1.85
CA ALA A 432 13.03 0.84 1.75
C ALA A 432 12.20 0.07 2.79
N ILE A 433 11.16 0.73 3.29
CA ILE A 433 10.15 0.14 4.16
C ILE A 433 8.76 0.42 3.57
N ASN A 434 7.81 -0.46 3.88
CA ASN A 434 6.40 -0.22 3.61
C ASN A 434 5.85 0.77 4.66
N LEU A 435 4.86 1.57 4.28
CA LEU A 435 4.05 2.44 5.14
C LEU A 435 2.58 1.95 5.15
N ASP A 436 1.68 2.59 5.89
CA ASP A 436 0.27 2.19 5.86
C ASP A 436 -0.30 2.22 4.44
N GLY A 437 -1.16 1.25 4.12
CA GLY A 437 -1.63 1.00 2.76
C GLY A 437 -3.15 0.92 2.69
N GLY A 438 -3.66 0.17 1.71
CA GLY A 438 -5.11 -0.01 1.54
C GLY A 438 -5.82 1.33 1.32
N GLY A 439 -6.92 1.57 2.03
CA GLY A 439 -7.70 2.81 1.94
C GLY A 439 -6.95 4.08 2.39
N SER A 440 -5.83 3.92 3.11
CA SER A 440 -5.00 5.04 3.56
C SER A 440 -4.07 5.57 2.45
N THR A 441 -3.76 4.74 1.44
CA THR A 441 -2.82 5.06 0.34
C THR A 441 -3.25 6.32 -0.39
N THR A 442 -2.53 7.43 -0.15
CA THR A 442 -2.85 8.74 -0.71
C THR A 442 -1.56 9.50 -0.99
N LEU A 443 -1.43 10.07 -2.19
CA LEU A 443 -0.44 11.08 -2.54
C LEU A 443 -1.20 12.35 -2.91
N ALA A 444 -1.07 13.37 -2.07
CA ALA A 444 -1.68 14.67 -2.30
C ALA A 444 -0.61 15.70 -2.67
N ILE A 445 -0.96 16.59 -3.59
CA ILE A 445 -0.19 17.75 -3.99
C ILE A 445 -0.90 19.00 -3.46
N ARG A 446 -0.17 20.11 -3.37
CA ARG A 446 -0.71 21.45 -3.11
C ARG A 446 -1.97 21.73 -3.95
N GLY A 447 -2.83 22.63 -3.47
CA GLY A 447 -4.16 22.83 -4.03
C GLY A 447 -5.16 21.74 -3.63
N GLY A 448 -4.72 20.71 -2.89
CA GLY A 448 -5.55 19.60 -2.42
C GLY A 448 -5.79 18.51 -3.46
N LEU A 449 -5.06 18.54 -4.57
CA LEU A 449 -5.20 17.53 -5.61
C LEU A 449 -4.62 16.19 -5.12
N VAL A 450 -5.43 15.14 -5.17
CA VAL A 450 -4.96 13.76 -5.01
C VAL A 450 -4.68 13.19 -6.38
N VAL A 451 -3.43 12.78 -6.64
CA VAL A 451 -2.99 12.34 -7.98
C VAL A 451 -3.13 10.83 -8.20
N ASN A 452 -3.29 10.07 -7.12
CA ASN A 452 -3.60 8.64 -7.17
C ASN A 452 -5.12 8.44 -7.04
N SER A 453 -5.63 7.21 -7.25
CA SER A 453 -7.05 6.87 -7.06
C SER A 453 -7.25 6.11 -5.75
N PRO A 454 -7.78 6.76 -4.68
CA PRO A 454 -8.02 6.08 -3.42
C PRO A 454 -8.97 4.89 -3.57
N SER A 455 -8.56 3.73 -3.05
CA SER A 455 -9.27 2.46 -3.26
C SER A 455 -10.71 2.39 -2.72
N GLU A 456 -11.10 3.31 -1.84
CA GLU A 456 -12.46 3.43 -1.29
C GLU A 456 -13.30 4.51 -2.02
N GLY A 457 -12.78 5.07 -3.11
CA GLY A 457 -13.37 6.14 -3.90
C GLY A 457 -13.21 7.55 -3.32
N LYS A 458 -12.73 7.64 -2.08
CA LYS A 458 -12.29 8.87 -1.41
C LYS A 458 -11.06 8.56 -0.57
N GLN A 459 -10.23 9.58 -0.36
CA GLN A 459 -9.10 9.46 0.56
C GLN A 459 -9.62 9.25 1.99
N ARG A 460 -8.94 8.40 2.76
CA ARG A 460 -9.24 8.15 4.16
C ARG A 460 -8.51 9.18 5.03
N PRO A 461 -9.15 9.73 6.09
CA PRO A 461 -8.42 10.43 7.14
C PRO A 461 -7.42 9.50 7.82
N VAL A 462 -6.16 9.93 7.95
CA VAL A 462 -5.06 9.15 8.53
C VAL A 462 -4.49 9.84 9.77
N ALA A 463 -3.81 9.07 10.62
CA ALA A 463 -3.21 9.57 11.85
C ALA A 463 -2.09 10.57 11.61
N ASN A 464 -1.28 10.36 10.58
CA ASN A 464 -0.16 11.21 10.24
C ASN A 464 0.27 11.05 8.77
N ALA A 465 1.14 11.96 8.33
CA ALA A 465 1.66 12.04 6.98
C ALA A 465 3.14 12.43 6.96
N VAL A 466 3.84 12.06 5.88
CA VAL A 466 5.12 12.65 5.49
C VAL A 466 4.82 13.78 4.50
N VAL A 467 5.29 14.98 4.78
CA VAL A 467 5.08 16.16 3.93
C VAL A 467 6.40 16.72 3.41
N VAL A 468 6.36 17.28 2.20
CA VAL A 468 7.54 17.80 1.49
C VAL A 468 7.32 19.28 1.18
N TYR A 469 8.35 20.08 1.42
CA TYR A 469 8.43 21.49 1.07
C TYR A 469 9.61 21.71 0.12
N ALA A 470 9.40 22.52 -0.91
CA ALA A 470 10.46 23.01 -1.79
C ALA A 470 10.01 24.33 -2.46
N PRO A 471 10.95 25.21 -2.86
CA PRO A 471 10.64 26.37 -3.70
C PRO A 471 10.01 25.93 -5.01
N ARG A 472 9.14 26.79 -5.52
CA ARG A 472 8.45 26.57 -6.79
C ARG A 472 9.17 27.33 -7.89
N PRO A 473 9.05 26.87 -9.14
CA PRO A 473 9.24 27.76 -10.28
C PRO A 473 8.28 28.95 -10.15
N ALA A 474 8.76 30.18 -10.35
CA ALA A 474 7.87 31.32 -10.51
C ALA A 474 7.04 31.11 -11.78
N VAL A 475 5.72 31.24 -11.68
CA VAL A 475 4.84 31.10 -12.85
C VAL A 475 4.02 32.37 -12.99
N ALA A 476 3.95 32.89 -14.22
CA ALA A 476 3.01 33.95 -14.56
C ALA A 476 1.58 33.43 -14.39
N GLU A 477 0.68 34.27 -13.88
CA GLU A 477 -0.73 33.93 -13.73
C GLU A 477 -1.30 33.45 -15.08
N ALA A 478 -1.92 32.26 -15.09
CA ALA A 478 -2.44 31.71 -16.33
C ALA A 478 -3.66 32.52 -16.78
N ALA A 479 -3.77 32.77 -18.09
CA ALA A 479 -4.95 33.37 -18.74
C ALA A 479 -6.25 32.67 -18.30
N GLU A 480 -7.42 33.29 -18.54
CA GLU A 480 -8.70 32.63 -18.27
C GLU A 480 -8.76 31.28 -19.00
N VAL A 481 -9.00 30.21 -18.24
CA VAL A 481 -8.94 28.82 -18.71
C VAL A 481 -10.06 27.98 -18.09
N GLN A 482 -10.48 26.94 -18.81
CA GLN A 482 -11.53 26.02 -18.39
C GLN A 482 -11.15 24.57 -18.69
N MET A 483 -11.76 23.64 -17.96
CA MET A 483 -11.69 22.21 -18.24
C MET A 483 -12.63 21.86 -19.40
N GLU A 484 -12.14 21.07 -20.35
CA GLU A 484 -12.93 20.52 -21.45
C GLU A 484 -12.78 19.00 -21.55
N PRO A 485 -13.89 18.23 -21.53
CA PRO A 485 -15.24 18.69 -21.22
C PRO A 485 -15.37 19.14 -19.75
N SER A 486 -16.30 20.05 -19.46
CA SER A 486 -16.61 20.49 -18.08
C SER A 486 -17.57 19.53 -17.36
N ALA A 487 -18.31 18.72 -18.11
CA ALA A 487 -19.09 17.60 -17.59
C ALA A 487 -19.24 16.52 -18.66
N VAL A 488 -19.29 15.25 -18.25
CA VAL A 488 -19.50 14.12 -19.18
C VAL A 488 -20.25 12.97 -18.53
N THR A 489 -21.08 12.29 -19.32
CA THR A 489 -21.65 10.98 -18.98
C THR A 489 -21.00 9.93 -19.87
N VAL A 490 -20.41 8.90 -19.27
CA VAL A 490 -19.64 7.85 -19.95
C VAL A 490 -20.06 6.49 -19.45
N ARG A 491 -19.80 5.42 -20.20
CA ARG A 491 -20.04 4.04 -19.75
C ARG A 491 -18.75 3.44 -19.20
N SER A 492 -18.89 2.51 -18.25
CA SER A 492 -17.77 1.71 -17.75
C SER A 492 -17.01 1.05 -18.90
N GLY A 493 -15.68 1.17 -18.90
CA GLY A 493 -14.78 0.71 -19.97
C GLY A 493 -14.44 1.76 -21.02
N GLU A 494 -15.21 2.86 -21.10
CA GLU A 494 -14.91 3.96 -22.04
C GLU A 494 -13.85 4.91 -21.47
N SER A 495 -13.20 5.66 -22.37
CA SER A 495 -12.25 6.70 -21.99
C SER A 495 -12.58 8.05 -22.62
N VAL A 496 -12.30 9.13 -21.90
CA VAL A 496 -12.53 10.52 -22.32
C VAL A 496 -11.27 11.34 -22.08
N GLN A 497 -10.88 12.12 -23.09
CA GLN A 497 -9.76 13.04 -22.98
C GLN A 497 -10.22 14.36 -22.37
N PHE A 498 -9.65 14.70 -21.22
CA PHE A 498 -9.77 16.01 -20.60
C PHE A 498 -8.58 16.89 -20.99
N ALA A 499 -8.83 18.17 -21.20
CA ALA A 499 -7.80 19.17 -21.45
C ALA A 499 -8.18 20.48 -20.75
N VAL A 500 -7.19 21.32 -20.46
CA VAL A 500 -7.42 22.70 -20.03
C VAL A 500 -7.21 23.62 -21.21
N ARG A 501 -8.20 24.46 -21.54
CA ARG A 501 -8.14 25.37 -22.68
C ARG A 501 -8.40 26.81 -22.29
N SER A 502 -7.77 27.73 -23.03
CA SER A 502 -8.15 29.14 -22.99
C SER A 502 -9.36 29.38 -23.92
N PRO A 503 -10.49 29.93 -23.43
CA PRO A 503 -11.66 30.22 -24.25
C PRO A 503 -11.38 31.19 -25.41
N GLU A 504 -10.52 32.18 -25.19
CA GLU A 504 -10.19 33.20 -26.20
C GLU A 504 -9.36 32.65 -27.35
N LYS A 505 -8.42 31.73 -27.05
CA LYS A 505 -7.45 31.22 -28.05
C LYS A 505 -7.80 29.83 -28.58
N GLY A 506 -8.70 29.10 -27.92
CA GLY A 506 -9.02 27.69 -28.18
C GLY A 506 -7.83 26.73 -27.98
N GLN A 507 -6.66 27.25 -27.59
CA GLN A 507 -5.43 26.48 -27.44
C GLN A 507 -5.44 25.74 -26.10
N ALA A 508 -5.16 24.44 -26.16
CA ALA A 508 -4.94 23.64 -24.96
C ALA A 508 -3.62 24.02 -24.30
N LEU A 509 -3.64 24.15 -22.98
CA LEU A 509 -2.43 24.27 -22.17
C LEU A 509 -1.60 22.99 -22.32
N ASN A 510 -0.29 23.13 -22.18
CA ASN A 510 0.60 21.98 -22.21
C ASN A 510 0.24 21.04 -21.04
N PRO A 511 -0.19 19.79 -21.29
CA PRO A 511 -0.51 18.85 -20.20
C PRO A 511 0.68 18.62 -19.26
N ASP A 512 1.93 18.84 -19.68
CA ASP A 512 3.12 18.74 -18.83
C ASP A 512 3.25 19.82 -17.75
N SER A 513 2.44 20.87 -17.85
CA SER A 513 2.29 21.89 -16.81
C SER A 513 1.10 21.65 -15.88
N ILE A 514 0.31 20.60 -16.13
CA ILE A 514 -0.93 20.31 -15.41
C ILE A 514 -0.78 18.97 -14.69
N LEU A 515 -1.34 18.91 -13.49
CA LEU A 515 -1.51 17.66 -12.75
C LEU A 515 -2.97 17.26 -12.75
N PHE A 516 -3.22 15.99 -13.08
CA PHE A 516 -4.57 15.43 -13.09
C PHE A 516 -4.81 14.51 -11.90
N GLY A 517 -6.05 14.48 -11.44
CA GLY A 517 -6.52 13.60 -10.37
C GLY A 517 -8.01 13.32 -10.51
N THR A 518 -8.51 12.32 -9.81
CA THR A 518 -9.94 11.95 -9.86
C THR A 518 -10.48 11.55 -8.50
N THR A 519 -11.78 11.77 -8.30
CA THR A 519 -12.49 11.44 -7.06
C THR A 519 -13.75 10.62 -7.35
N GLY A 520 -14.35 10.02 -6.31
CA GLY A 520 -15.56 9.20 -6.44
C GLY A 520 -15.27 7.72 -6.75
N GLY A 521 -14.01 7.38 -7.02
CA GLY A 521 -13.58 6.01 -7.38
C GLY A 521 -14.22 5.50 -8.66
N ILE A 522 -14.65 6.42 -9.53
CA ILE A 522 -15.38 6.15 -10.77
C ILE A 522 -14.48 5.70 -11.92
N GLY A 523 -13.20 6.01 -11.85
CA GLY A 523 -12.24 5.82 -12.92
C GLY A 523 -10.82 6.19 -12.50
N PHE A 524 -9.93 6.23 -13.48
CA PHE A 524 -8.54 6.69 -13.34
C PHE A 524 -8.28 7.73 -14.41
N VAL A 525 -7.56 8.81 -14.07
CA VAL A 525 -7.07 9.79 -15.05
C VAL A 525 -5.54 9.78 -15.06
N ASP A 526 -4.96 9.62 -16.24
CA ASP A 526 -3.52 9.72 -16.39
C ASP A 526 -3.04 11.17 -16.36
N GLN A 527 -1.72 11.38 -16.24
CA GLN A 527 -1.15 12.73 -16.25
C GLN A 527 -1.10 13.40 -17.65
N LYS A 528 -1.76 12.83 -18.65
CA LYS A 528 -2.05 13.46 -19.95
C LYS A 528 -3.53 13.85 -20.07
N GLY A 529 -4.35 13.60 -19.05
CA GLY A 529 -5.77 13.92 -19.00
C GLY A 529 -6.68 12.85 -19.59
N LEU A 530 -6.17 11.67 -19.95
CA LEU A 530 -7.01 10.57 -20.41
C LEU A 530 -7.66 9.88 -19.21
N PHE A 531 -8.97 10.04 -19.06
CA PHE A 531 -9.77 9.39 -18.03
C PHE A 531 -10.35 8.08 -18.56
N THR A 532 -10.18 6.98 -17.83
CA THR A 532 -10.80 5.68 -18.11
C THR A 532 -11.81 5.35 -17.01
N ALA A 533 -13.07 5.19 -17.40
CA ALA A 533 -14.17 4.89 -16.49
C ALA A 533 -14.24 3.39 -16.17
N PHE A 534 -14.54 3.04 -14.92
CA PHE A 534 -14.73 1.64 -14.53
C PHE A 534 -15.79 1.38 -13.46
N LYS A 535 -16.05 2.29 -12.52
CA LYS A 535 -17.06 2.08 -11.47
C LYS A 535 -18.22 3.03 -11.71
N MET A 536 -19.44 2.49 -11.78
CA MET A 536 -20.63 3.32 -11.93
C MET A 536 -20.80 4.28 -10.74
N GLY A 537 -21.27 5.49 -11.00
CA GLY A 537 -21.45 6.52 -9.97
C GLY A 537 -21.16 7.92 -10.48
N LYS A 538 -20.97 8.84 -9.53
CA LYS A 538 -20.59 10.23 -9.80
C LYS A 538 -19.26 10.54 -9.13
N GLY A 539 -18.48 11.39 -9.76
CA GLY A 539 -17.19 11.86 -9.27
C GLY A 539 -16.66 12.97 -10.15
N THR A 540 -15.42 13.37 -9.92
CA THR A 540 -14.80 14.47 -10.66
C THR A 540 -13.46 14.07 -11.27
N VAL A 541 -13.12 14.72 -12.39
CA VAL A 541 -11.75 14.85 -12.87
C VAL A 541 -11.29 16.26 -12.54
N SER A 542 -10.12 16.38 -11.90
CA SER A 542 -9.55 17.65 -11.48
C SER A 542 -8.23 17.91 -12.20
N ALA A 543 -7.98 19.17 -12.58
CA ALA A 543 -6.71 19.65 -13.11
C ALA A 543 -6.17 20.75 -12.19
N LEU A 544 -4.99 20.51 -11.61
CA LEU A 544 -4.23 21.51 -10.88
C LEU A 544 -3.32 22.26 -11.86
N LEU A 545 -3.50 23.57 -11.91
CA LEU A 545 -2.70 24.47 -12.73
C LEU A 545 -1.41 24.89 -12.00
N PRO A 546 -0.41 25.39 -12.74
CA PRO A 546 0.82 25.90 -12.13
C PRO A 546 0.63 27.00 -11.06
N ASP A 547 -0.48 27.74 -11.16
CA ASP A 547 -0.86 28.85 -10.28
C ASP A 547 -1.76 28.45 -9.09
N ASP A 548 -1.86 27.16 -8.78
CA ASP A 548 -2.69 26.56 -7.71
C ASP A 548 -4.19 26.48 -7.92
N ARG A 549 -4.71 27.04 -9.00
CA ARG A 549 -6.13 26.86 -9.29
C ARG A 549 -6.40 25.41 -9.63
N VAL A 550 -7.47 24.87 -9.05
CA VAL A 550 -7.98 23.54 -9.38
C VAL A 550 -9.25 23.72 -10.19
N LEU A 551 -9.21 23.26 -11.44
CA LEU A 551 -10.39 23.16 -12.29
C LEU A 551 -10.99 21.76 -12.14
N GLN A 552 -12.31 21.65 -12.16
CA GLN A 552 -13.01 20.38 -12.02
C GLN A 552 -14.00 20.18 -13.16
N ALA A 553 -14.15 18.92 -13.56
CA ALA A 553 -15.23 18.47 -14.42
C ALA A 553 -16.01 17.33 -13.76
N GLU A 554 -17.34 17.41 -13.88
CA GLU A 554 -18.26 16.42 -13.34
C GLU A 554 -18.32 15.20 -14.26
N VAL A 555 -18.25 14.00 -13.69
CA VAL A 555 -18.31 12.75 -14.45
C VAL A 555 -19.37 11.84 -13.86
N THR A 556 -20.29 11.39 -14.71
CA THR A 556 -21.25 10.33 -14.38
C THR A 556 -20.89 9.07 -15.16
N VAL A 557 -20.60 7.99 -14.46
CA VAL A 557 -20.30 6.68 -15.06
C VAL A 557 -21.54 5.80 -14.98
N LEU A 558 -22.01 5.33 -16.13
CA LEU A 558 -23.06 4.34 -16.28
C LEU A 558 -22.46 2.93 -16.36
N PRO A 559 -23.23 1.87 -16.04
CA PRO A 559 -22.82 0.50 -16.33
C PRO A 559 -22.45 0.32 -17.81
N GLY A 560 -21.42 -0.48 -18.06
CA GLY A 560 -21.02 -0.91 -19.40
C GLY A 560 -22.01 -1.90 -20.00
N ASP A 561 -21.59 -2.60 -21.04
CA ASP A 561 -22.42 -3.67 -21.60
C ASP A 561 -22.47 -4.89 -20.66
N PRO A 562 -23.64 -5.53 -20.53
CA PRO A 562 -23.77 -6.78 -19.78
C PRO A 562 -22.78 -7.85 -20.29
N GLU A 563 -21.97 -8.42 -19.39
CA GLU A 563 -20.93 -9.40 -19.77
C GLU A 563 -21.01 -10.70 -18.97
N ARG A 564 -21.50 -10.66 -17.72
CA ARG A 564 -21.51 -11.83 -16.84
C ARG A 564 -22.77 -11.95 -16.01
N MET A 565 -23.23 -13.19 -15.81
CA MET A 565 -24.23 -13.55 -14.80
C MET A 565 -23.57 -14.16 -13.56
N VAL A 566 -24.01 -13.76 -12.37
CA VAL A 566 -23.52 -14.27 -11.09
C VAL A 566 -24.70 -14.77 -10.26
N LEU A 567 -24.60 -15.98 -9.74
CA LEU A 567 -25.57 -16.51 -8.78
C LEU A 567 -25.39 -15.81 -7.42
N ILE A 568 -26.44 -15.17 -6.93
CA ILE A 568 -26.45 -14.47 -5.64
C ILE A 568 -27.16 -15.30 -4.57
N GLN A 569 -28.23 -15.99 -4.95
CA GLN A 569 -28.99 -16.89 -4.08
C GLN A 569 -29.44 -18.12 -4.87
N PRO A 570 -29.58 -19.29 -4.20
CA PRO A 570 -29.27 -19.51 -2.79
C PRO A 570 -27.75 -19.66 -2.55
N ALA A 571 -27.30 -19.47 -1.30
CA ALA A 571 -25.89 -19.71 -0.94
C ALA A 571 -25.52 -21.21 -1.05
N THR A 572 -26.46 -22.08 -0.69
CA THR A 572 -26.40 -23.52 -0.91
C THR A 572 -27.64 -23.94 -1.67
N VAL A 573 -27.46 -24.63 -2.80
CA VAL A 573 -28.58 -25.16 -3.59
C VAL A 573 -29.22 -26.30 -2.81
N PRO A 574 -30.53 -26.27 -2.53
CA PRO A 574 -31.20 -27.37 -1.83
C PRO A 574 -31.25 -28.64 -2.69
N SER A 575 -31.31 -29.83 -2.08
CA SER A 575 -31.32 -31.12 -2.80
C SER A 575 -32.71 -31.78 -2.86
N GLY A 576 -33.68 -31.26 -2.11
CA GLY A 576 -35.03 -31.79 -2.00
C GLY A 576 -36.06 -31.04 -2.84
N SER A 577 -37.34 -31.32 -2.59
CA SER A 577 -38.49 -30.75 -3.34
C SER A 577 -38.93 -29.39 -2.83
N GLU A 578 -38.26 -28.84 -1.81
CA GLU A 578 -38.52 -27.52 -1.26
C GLU A 578 -38.43 -26.45 -2.35
N ARG A 579 -39.33 -25.47 -2.25
CA ARG A 579 -39.25 -24.27 -3.08
C ARG A 579 -38.09 -23.41 -2.58
N PHE A 580 -37.28 -22.93 -3.50
CA PHE A 580 -36.20 -21.99 -3.18
C PHE A 580 -36.15 -20.83 -4.18
N GLU A 581 -35.60 -19.72 -3.70
CA GLU A 581 -35.35 -18.53 -4.51
C GLU A 581 -34.02 -18.67 -5.24
N ILE A 582 -34.01 -18.25 -6.50
CA ILE A 582 -32.80 -18.11 -7.30
C ILE A 582 -32.66 -16.66 -7.71
N ALA A 583 -31.63 -15.99 -7.22
CA ALA A 583 -31.32 -14.61 -7.59
C ALA A 583 -30.08 -14.59 -8.47
N VAL A 584 -30.22 -14.14 -9.72
CA VAL A 584 -29.13 -13.99 -10.68
C VAL A 584 -28.85 -12.51 -10.88
N ARG A 585 -27.60 -12.08 -10.69
CA ARG A 585 -27.17 -10.72 -10.98
C ARG A 585 -26.47 -10.67 -12.33
N VAL A 586 -26.86 -9.73 -13.17
CA VAL A 586 -26.15 -9.40 -14.41
C VAL A 586 -25.21 -8.22 -14.14
N VAL A 587 -23.96 -8.34 -14.53
CA VAL A 587 -22.93 -7.30 -14.37
C VAL A 587 -22.15 -7.07 -15.65
N ASP A 588 -21.58 -5.87 -15.79
CA ASP A 588 -20.61 -5.55 -16.84
C ASP A 588 -19.22 -6.14 -16.51
N ARG A 589 -18.23 -5.90 -17.39
CA ARG A 589 -16.84 -6.34 -17.21
C ARG A 589 -16.22 -5.93 -15.88
N ALA A 590 -16.51 -4.72 -15.43
CA ALA A 590 -15.96 -4.13 -14.21
C ALA A 590 -16.75 -4.56 -12.95
N GLY A 591 -17.83 -5.32 -13.11
CA GLY A 591 -18.68 -5.80 -12.03
C GLY A 591 -19.82 -4.85 -11.65
N ASN A 592 -20.08 -3.80 -12.42
CA ASN A 592 -21.21 -2.91 -12.16
C ASN A 592 -22.53 -3.62 -12.49
N PRO A 593 -23.58 -3.47 -11.66
CA PRO A 593 -24.88 -4.05 -11.93
C PRO A 593 -25.51 -3.46 -13.19
N CYS A 594 -26.02 -4.33 -14.05
CA CYS A 594 -26.74 -3.95 -15.28
C CYS A 594 -28.24 -4.10 -15.07
N ALA A 595 -28.98 -2.98 -15.03
CA ALA A 595 -30.43 -2.96 -14.90
C ALA A 595 -31.13 -3.13 -16.25
N GLY A 596 -32.40 -3.55 -16.25
CA GLY A 596 -33.20 -3.68 -17.48
C GLY A 596 -32.84 -4.86 -18.39
N VAL A 597 -31.92 -5.73 -17.98
CA VAL A 597 -31.56 -6.95 -18.73
C VAL A 597 -32.61 -8.03 -18.48
N THR A 598 -33.15 -8.59 -19.56
CA THR A 598 -34.03 -9.75 -19.46
C THR A 598 -33.21 -11.03 -19.29
N VAL A 599 -33.45 -11.75 -18.20
CA VAL A 599 -32.88 -13.07 -17.93
C VAL A 599 -33.95 -14.13 -18.17
N GLN A 600 -33.63 -15.13 -18.98
CA GLN A 600 -34.42 -16.31 -19.27
C GLN A 600 -33.93 -17.49 -18.44
N MET A 601 -34.86 -18.34 -18.00
CA MET A 601 -34.63 -19.53 -17.18
C MET A 601 -35.19 -20.76 -17.89
N GLN A 602 -34.31 -21.72 -18.18
CA GLN A 602 -34.68 -23.02 -18.73
C GLN A 602 -34.38 -24.09 -17.68
N ALA A 603 -35.39 -24.91 -17.37
CA ALA A 603 -35.29 -25.93 -16.33
C ALA A 603 -35.41 -27.34 -16.94
N GLN A 604 -34.45 -28.21 -16.62
CA GLN A 604 -34.50 -29.64 -16.87
C GLN A 604 -34.49 -30.35 -15.51
N GLY A 605 -35.53 -31.13 -15.21
CA GLY A 605 -35.68 -31.80 -13.91
C GLY A 605 -35.94 -30.86 -12.72
N ALA A 606 -36.60 -29.73 -12.97
CA ALA A 606 -37.10 -28.77 -11.97
C ALA A 606 -38.40 -28.10 -12.47
N TYR A 607 -39.20 -27.57 -11.55
CA TYR A 607 -40.44 -26.86 -11.83
C TYR A 607 -40.27 -25.34 -11.63
N PRO A 608 -40.12 -24.56 -12.70
CA PRO A 608 -39.99 -23.10 -12.62
C PRO A 608 -41.35 -22.43 -12.36
N GLN A 609 -41.39 -21.36 -11.55
CA GLN A 609 -42.61 -20.55 -11.42
C GLN A 609 -42.82 -19.54 -12.56
N LYS A 610 -41.71 -19.10 -13.16
CA LYS A 610 -41.67 -18.25 -14.34
C LYS A 610 -40.39 -18.54 -15.10
N ASP A 611 -40.41 -18.33 -16.40
CA ASP A 611 -39.30 -18.57 -17.32
C ASP A 611 -38.48 -17.32 -17.60
N SER A 612 -38.93 -16.13 -17.18
CA SER A 612 -38.21 -14.88 -17.45
C SER A 612 -38.36 -13.86 -16.32
N ALA A 613 -37.36 -12.99 -16.19
CA ALA A 613 -37.38 -11.84 -15.29
C ALA A 613 -36.46 -10.73 -15.80
N VAL A 614 -36.81 -9.47 -15.53
CA VAL A 614 -35.95 -8.32 -15.82
C VAL A 614 -35.16 -7.94 -14.58
N THR A 615 -33.88 -7.63 -14.73
CA THR A 615 -33.03 -7.19 -13.63
C THR A 615 -33.45 -5.83 -13.10
N ASP A 616 -33.54 -5.70 -11.78
CA ASP A 616 -33.79 -4.44 -11.08
C ASP A 616 -32.59 -3.46 -11.12
N ALA A 617 -32.68 -2.33 -10.41
CA ALA A 617 -31.61 -1.33 -10.31
C ALA A 617 -30.30 -1.87 -9.69
N SER A 618 -30.36 -2.99 -8.96
CA SER A 618 -29.19 -3.71 -8.42
C SER A 618 -28.66 -4.78 -9.38
N GLY A 619 -29.20 -4.83 -10.60
CA GLY A 619 -28.86 -5.80 -11.63
C GLY A 619 -29.40 -7.20 -11.35
N VAL A 620 -30.36 -7.36 -10.44
CA VAL A 620 -30.81 -8.69 -9.98
C VAL A 620 -32.15 -9.08 -10.61
N ALA A 621 -32.18 -10.27 -11.18
CA ALA A 621 -33.38 -10.98 -11.62
C ALA A 621 -33.66 -12.14 -10.64
N ARG A 622 -34.90 -12.21 -10.13
CA ARG A 622 -35.32 -13.20 -9.13
C ARG A 622 -36.29 -14.22 -9.72
N PHE A 623 -36.06 -15.49 -9.40
CA PHE A 623 -36.83 -16.66 -9.82
C PHE A 623 -37.15 -17.55 -8.62
N PHE A 624 -38.11 -18.45 -8.79
CA PHE A 624 -38.40 -19.51 -7.84
C PHE A 624 -38.55 -20.83 -8.57
N ALA A 625 -38.01 -21.90 -7.98
CA ALA A 625 -38.13 -23.25 -8.50
C ALA A 625 -38.18 -24.28 -7.36
N SER A 626 -38.59 -25.50 -7.68
CA SER A 626 -38.42 -26.70 -6.87
C SER A 626 -37.89 -27.84 -7.75
N TRP A 627 -37.12 -28.77 -7.18
CA TRP A 627 -36.60 -29.90 -7.94
C TRP A 627 -37.66 -30.96 -8.23
N ASP A 628 -37.62 -31.55 -9.42
CA ASP A 628 -38.39 -32.74 -9.74
C ASP A 628 -37.68 -33.97 -9.16
N MET A 629 -38.23 -34.50 -8.07
CA MET A 629 -37.63 -35.64 -7.36
C MET A 629 -37.72 -36.95 -8.14
N ALA A 630 -38.55 -37.01 -9.20
CA ALA A 630 -38.60 -38.15 -10.11
C ALA A 630 -37.41 -38.20 -11.09
N LYS A 631 -36.64 -37.12 -11.22
CA LYS A 631 -35.45 -37.06 -12.07
C LYS A 631 -34.16 -37.30 -11.27
N PRO A 632 -33.18 -38.01 -11.87
CA PRO A 632 -31.84 -38.13 -11.29
C PRO A 632 -31.19 -36.77 -11.07
N ALA A 633 -30.46 -36.60 -9.96
CA ALA A 633 -29.85 -35.31 -9.60
C ALA A 633 -28.79 -34.85 -10.62
N ASP A 634 -28.06 -35.79 -11.22
CA ASP A 634 -27.08 -35.55 -12.28
C ASP A 634 -27.71 -35.10 -13.62
N GLN A 635 -29.03 -35.24 -13.77
CA GLN A 635 -29.81 -34.78 -14.91
C GLN A 635 -30.67 -33.54 -14.61
N SER A 636 -30.64 -33.04 -13.37
CA SER A 636 -31.40 -31.87 -12.93
C SER A 636 -30.54 -30.59 -12.99
N VAL A 637 -30.85 -29.71 -13.94
CA VAL A 637 -30.13 -28.44 -14.16
C VAL A 637 -31.10 -27.30 -14.50
N ILE A 638 -30.85 -26.14 -13.92
CA ILE A 638 -31.49 -24.88 -14.30
C ILE A 638 -30.43 -24.03 -15.01
N THR A 639 -30.71 -23.60 -16.22
CA THR A 639 -29.83 -22.78 -17.05
C THR A 639 -30.41 -21.40 -17.22
N PHE A 640 -29.59 -20.37 -16.99
CA PHE A 640 -29.93 -18.97 -17.20
C PHE A 640 -29.19 -18.41 -18.40
N THR A 641 -29.90 -17.63 -19.21
CA THR A 641 -29.36 -16.87 -20.35
C THR A 641 -29.91 -15.45 -20.31
N ALA A 642 -29.13 -14.45 -20.74
CA ALA A 642 -29.59 -13.06 -20.79
C ALA A 642 -29.80 -12.60 -22.24
N THR A 643 -30.92 -11.92 -22.53
CA THR A 643 -31.22 -11.37 -23.86
C THR A 643 -30.56 -10.00 -24.05
N GLY A 644 -29.95 -9.77 -25.21
CA GLY A 644 -29.39 -8.47 -25.60
C GLY A 644 -27.85 -8.35 -25.58
N ALA A 645 -27.13 -9.37 -25.12
CA ALA A 645 -25.67 -9.40 -25.14
C ALA A 645 -25.19 -10.65 -25.88
N LYS A 646 -24.44 -10.48 -26.97
CA LYS A 646 -24.09 -11.57 -27.90
C LYS A 646 -23.15 -12.64 -27.31
N ASP A 647 -22.57 -12.43 -26.12
CA ASP A 647 -21.44 -13.25 -25.64
C ASP A 647 -21.50 -13.61 -24.14
N ILE A 648 -22.65 -13.48 -23.46
CA ILE A 648 -22.75 -13.87 -22.04
C ILE A 648 -22.86 -15.40 -21.92
N SER A 649 -21.88 -15.99 -21.25
CA SER A 649 -21.89 -17.42 -20.92
C SER A 649 -23.12 -17.80 -20.08
N PRO A 650 -23.84 -18.89 -20.43
CA PRO A 650 -24.95 -19.37 -19.62
C PRO A 650 -24.51 -19.71 -18.19
N LEU A 651 -25.36 -19.37 -17.22
CA LEU A 651 -25.13 -19.71 -15.82
C LEU A 651 -25.97 -20.96 -15.49
N GLN A 652 -25.34 -21.98 -14.91
CA GLN A 652 -26.03 -23.23 -14.55
C GLN A 652 -26.08 -23.43 -13.04
N VAL A 653 -27.24 -23.85 -12.56
CA VAL A 653 -27.48 -24.31 -11.19
C VAL A 653 -27.86 -25.78 -11.27
N LYS A 654 -27.03 -26.66 -10.71
CA LYS A 654 -27.26 -28.11 -10.71
C LYS A 654 -27.82 -28.55 -9.36
N ARG A 655 -28.69 -29.56 -9.38
CA ARG A 655 -29.18 -30.19 -8.16
C ARG A 655 -28.04 -30.98 -7.49
N PRO A 656 -27.74 -30.76 -6.21
CA PRO A 656 -26.78 -31.59 -5.49
C PRO A 656 -27.26 -33.04 -5.38
N ALA A 657 -26.32 -33.98 -5.42
CA ALA A 657 -26.59 -35.33 -4.93
C ALA A 657 -26.97 -35.24 -3.43
N ARG A 658 -27.86 -36.13 -3.00
CA ARG A 658 -28.27 -36.22 -1.59
C ARG A 658 -27.18 -36.78 -0.71
#